data_AF-A0A9E1Y963-F1
#
_entry.id   AF-A0A9E1Y963-F1
#
_cell.length_a   1.000
_cell.length_b   1.000
_cell.length_c   1.000
_cell.angle_alpha   90.00
_cell.angle_beta   90.00
_cell.angle_gamma   90.00
#
_symmetry.space_group_name_H-M   'P 1'
#
loop_
_entity.id
_entity.type
_entity.pdbx_description
1 polymer ?
#
loop_
_entity_poly.entity_id
_entity_poly.type
_entity_poly.pdbx_seq_one_letter_code
_entity_poly.pdbx_strand_id
1 'polypeptide(L)'
;MTNSNIKIDSYSTPFNSTRYIVGSLIVGLGFGLLIGESAAKLQVLGDVYIGLLQMTVLPYIVFALIANIGRLTYSEAALLSRQGALVLCVLWLIGLLSVWVISLALPKVDNADFFSSLLIESPQKINFLQLFIPANIFQSLTDNAVPSVVLFSMMFGAACIGYKEYKSLLDFCDHVSKTLVRVNGFVLMLTPLGIFGIAASAAGTLTLTQFGRVQAYVLMLIGAVALVTLIVMPLLISSCTPFTYRQILRESKNALLTVFVVGSVFAVIPLLVNGVTRLFHEHITTEYKQARIPDMVLPLAYPFPDMGKLLSLLFVVFAAWFYGRPLEFLDYPQMLIVGLFLNFGKLITTLPFLLDLYHLPEDIFNLFFAVGIICGRTADVAGAMHLMTFTIITTALMTGIFKIKWAMLLRNALISLVLFICVGLSIRVFLEQQQSTEHPEQKILQMKLLNDRVAHTVASIPMPNSVALAPGQNLIARIRQRSVIRVGIHEDSLPFSFYNNQAQLVGFDIDLMMYLAEDLQVAIEFIPYESGYLLQQLEEDNFDIAVSGITPNTSLLASTRILYSTSYLDTHMALVVPDHSRKQFSDINQLSKLKNIHIGVRKDSNFAARIHMLFPDYVVTELDSEADFFDSAVFQNQILLTSAEAGAAWTLLNPDYDVVTPFSVHQGAPVVIAVGGADLMLEHFISTWIKLKQTDGTIDALFKHWIQGKNTQQQEPRWSILNQILNAEN
;
A
#
# COMPACT_ATOMS: atom_id res chain seq x y z
N MET A 1 -41.51 34.99 40.15
CA MET A 1 -42.44 34.22 39.30
C MET A 1 -41.60 33.29 38.43
N THR A 2 -41.88 32.00 38.54
CA THR A 2 -41.45 30.85 37.71
C THR A 2 -39.95 30.64 37.46
N ASN A 3 -39.38 29.78 38.32
CA ASN A 3 -38.27 28.87 38.02
C ASN A 3 -38.47 28.18 36.66
N SER A 4 -37.55 28.41 35.71
CA SER A 4 -37.27 27.45 34.64
C SER A 4 -35.86 26.90 34.84
N ASN A 5 -35.80 25.81 35.62
CA ASN A 5 -34.69 24.87 35.59
C ASN A 5 -34.53 24.35 34.15
N ILE A 6 -33.67 24.99 33.35
CA ILE A 6 -33.16 24.35 32.14
C ILE A 6 -32.13 23.33 32.63
N LYS A 7 -32.63 22.12 32.95
CA LYS A 7 -31.82 20.92 33.08
C LYS A 7 -31.12 20.68 31.74
N ILE A 8 -29.87 21.12 31.62
CA ILE A 8 -28.91 20.65 30.60
C ILE A 8 -28.00 19.59 31.25
N ASP A 9 -28.60 18.70 32.04
CA ASP A 9 -27.94 17.50 32.56
C ASP A 9 -28.49 16.30 31.80
N SER A 10 -27.58 15.43 31.34
CA SER A 10 -27.82 14.10 30.75
C SER A 10 -28.27 14.03 29.28
N TYR A 11 -27.44 14.49 28.35
CA TYR A 11 -27.23 13.73 27.11
C TYR A 11 -25.88 12.99 27.15
N SER A 12 -25.56 12.43 28.31
CA SER A 12 -24.96 11.11 28.35
C SER A 12 -26.07 10.13 27.95
N THR A 13 -26.39 10.01 26.67
CA THR A 13 -27.13 8.82 26.26
C THR A 13 -26.16 7.66 26.49
N PRO A 14 -26.47 6.72 27.40
CA PRO A 14 -25.81 5.44 27.41
C PRO A 14 -26.44 4.68 26.24
N PHE A 15 -26.22 5.16 25.01
CA PHE A 15 -26.43 4.26 23.90
C PHE A 15 -25.49 3.11 24.20
N ASN A 16 -26.03 1.89 24.20
CA ASN A 16 -25.25 0.65 24.25
C ASN A 16 -24.39 0.52 22.97
N SER A 17 -23.73 1.61 22.54
CA SER A 17 -23.04 1.81 21.28
C SER A 17 -21.96 0.76 21.13
N THR A 18 -21.26 0.40 22.20
CA THR A 18 -20.25 -0.66 22.13
C THR A 18 -20.86 -2.02 21.82
N ARG A 19 -22.00 -2.39 22.43
CA ARG A 19 -22.67 -3.67 22.15
C ARG A 19 -23.23 -3.70 20.73
N TYR A 20 -23.80 -2.59 20.26
CA TYR A 20 -24.28 -2.49 18.88
C TYR A 20 -23.15 -2.48 17.87
N ILE A 21 -22.03 -1.81 18.16
CA ILE A 21 -20.87 -1.78 17.26
C ILE A 21 -20.22 -3.16 17.19
N VAL A 22 -19.97 -3.81 18.33
CA VAL A 22 -19.41 -5.16 18.38
C VAL A 22 -20.39 -6.17 17.77
N GLY A 23 -21.69 -6.01 18.06
CA GLY A 23 -22.75 -6.80 17.44
C GLY A 23 -22.77 -6.63 15.92
N SER A 24 -22.75 -5.40 15.40
CA SER A 24 -22.67 -5.12 13.97
C SER A 24 -21.40 -5.61 13.32
N LEU A 25 -20.27 -5.58 14.01
CA LEU A 25 -19.02 -6.18 13.54
C LEU A 25 -19.17 -7.70 13.42
N ILE A 26 -19.63 -8.38 14.47
CA ILE A 26 -19.80 -9.84 14.46
C ILE A 26 -20.85 -10.26 13.42
N VAL A 27 -21.98 -9.56 13.36
CA VAL A 27 -23.05 -9.81 12.39
C VAL A 27 -22.56 -9.50 10.97
N GLY A 28 -21.80 -8.43 10.77
CA GLY A 28 -21.18 -8.10 9.49
C GLY A 28 -20.20 -9.17 9.03
N LEU A 29 -19.27 -9.58 9.91
CA LEU A 29 -18.34 -10.68 9.64
C LEU A 29 -19.10 -11.97 9.30
N GLY A 30 -20.10 -12.34 10.11
CA GLY A 30 -20.93 -13.52 9.87
C GLY A 30 -21.69 -13.45 8.55
N PHE A 31 -22.29 -12.29 8.24
CA PHE A 31 -23.00 -12.04 6.99
C PHE A 31 -22.08 -12.12 5.77
N GLY A 32 -20.89 -11.52 5.86
CA GLY A 32 -19.86 -11.62 4.82
C GLY A 32 -19.42 -13.06 4.58
N LEU A 33 -19.16 -13.84 5.65
CA LEU A 33 -18.84 -15.26 5.56
C LEU A 33 -20.00 -16.11 5.01
N LEU A 34 -21.26 -15.72 5.29
CA LEU A 34 -22.45 -16.42 4.80
C LEU A 34 -22.71 -16.17 3.32
N ILE A 35 -22.50 -14.95 2.82
CA ILE A 35 -22.88 -14.52 1.46
C ILE A 35 -21.71 -14.53 0.47
N GLY A 36 -20.47 -14.46 0.96
CA GLY A 36 -19.28 -14.43 0.10
C GLY A 36 -19.16 -13.12 -0.69
N GLU A 37 -18.68 -13.21 -1.93
CA GLU A 37 -18.29 -12.05 -2.75
C GLU A 37 -19.41 -11.04 -3.01
N SER A 38 -20.67 -11.47 -3.01
CA SER A 38 -21.82 -10.56 -3.17
C SER A 38 -21.93 -9.52 -2.04
N ALA A 39 -21.31 -9.77 -0.89
CA ALA A 39 -21.23 -8.81 0.21
C ALA A 39 -20.39 -7.57 -0.13
N ALA A 40 -19.56 -7.60 -1.19
CA ALA A 40 -18.81 -6.44 -1.67
C ALA A 40 -19.71 -5.21 -1.95
N LYS A 41 -20.96 -5.43 -2.38
CA LYS A 41 -21.93 -4.35 -2.63
C LYS A 41 -22.28 -3.55 -1.37
N LEU A 42 -22.08 -4.13 -0.18
CA LEU A 42 -22.29 -3.44 1.09
C LEU A 42 -21.20 -2.41 1.42
N GLN A 43 -20.09 -2.39 0.66
CA GLN A 43 -19.03 -1.40 0.80
C GLN A 43 -19.56 0.04 0.72
N VAL A 44 -20.60 0.29 -0.08
CA VAL A 44 -21.24 1.60 -0.21
C VAL A 44 -21.70 2.16 1.15
N LEU A 45 -22.15 1.31 2.07
CA LEU A 45 -22.52 1.75 3.43
C LEU A 45 -21.30 2.23 4.22
N GLY A 46 -20.16 1.56 4.01
CA GLY A 46 -18.87 1.96 4.55
C GLY A 46 -18.40 3.30 3.99
N ASP A 47 -18.42 3.46 2.67
CA ASP A 47 -17.95 4.67 1.98
C ASP A 47 -18.79 5.89 2.37
N VAL A 48 -20.12 5.75 2.42
CA VAL A 48 -21.03 6.80 2.91
C VAL A 48 -20.71 7.17 4.36
N TYR A 49 -20.51 6.17 5.21
CA TYR A 49 -20.15 6.42 6.61
C TYR A 49 -18.81 7.16 6.75
N ILE A 50 -17.80 6.75 5.98
CA ILE A 50 -16.48 7.40 5.95
C ILE A 50 -16.59 8.84 5.46
N GLY A 51 -17.29 9.08 4.35
CA GLY A 51 -17.49 10.42 3.80
C GLY A 51 -18.19 11.36 4.79
N LEU A 52 -19.23 10.86 5.49
CA LEU A 52 -19.90 11.62 6.55
C LEU A 52 -18.96 11.97 7.72
N LEU A 53 -18.06 11.05 8.10
CA LEU A 53 -17.05 11.31 9.13
C LEU A 53 -15.97 12.29 8.67
N GLN A 54 -15.63 12.32 7.38
CA GLN A 54 -14.60 13.20 6.82
C GLN A 54 -15.09 14.65 6.66
N MET A 55 -16.37 14.84 6.33
CA MET A 55 -16.99 16.15 6.10
C MET A 55 -16.73 17.17 7.24
N THR A 56 -16.74 16.72 8.49
CA THR A 56 -16.60 17.64 9.65
C THR A 56 -15.15 17.91 10.06
N VAL A 57 -14.16 17.22 9.49
CA VAL A 57 -12.79 17.16 10.03
C VAL A 57 -12.02 18.45 9.82
N LEU A 58 -11.85 18.86 8.56
CA LEU A 58 -11.10 20.06 8.22
C LEU A 58 -11.73 21.32 8.83
N PRO A 59 -13.06 21.54 8.74
CA PRO A 59 -13.69 22.67 9.43
C PRO A 59 -13.44 22.62 10.93
N TYR A 60 -13.55 21.44 11.57
CA TYR A 60 -13.33 21.30 13.00
C TYR A 60 -11.90 21.70 13.38
N ILE A 61 -10.88 21.23 12.65
CA ILE A 61 -9.47 21.55 12.91
C ILE A 61 -9.25 23.07 12.87
N VAL A 62 -9.78 23.75 11.83
CA VAL A 62 -9.63 25.21 11.69
C VAL A 62 -10.23 25.95 12.89
N PHE A 63 -11.51 25.72 13.18
CA PHE A 63 -12.20 26.46 14.23
C PHE A 63 -11.71 26.09 15.63
N ALA A 64 -11.38 24.81 15.88
CA ALA A 64 -10.88 24.36 17.18
C ALA A 64 -9.49 24.92 17.49
N LEU A 65 -8.56 24.91 16.52
CA LEU A 65 -7.21 25.45 16.73
C LEU A 65 -7.23 26.95 16.97
N ILE A 66 -8.01 27.70 16.17
CA ILE A 66 -8.16 29.15 16.34
C ILE A 66 -8.73 29.48 17.72
N ALA A 67 -9.81 28.81 18.13
CA ALA A 67 -10.46 29.04 19.42
C ALA A 67 -9.55 28.69 20.61
N ASN A 68 -8.90 27.53 20.56
CA ASN A 68 -8.10 27.03 21.67
C ASN A 68 -6.81 27.84 21.87
N ILE A 69 -6.09 28.18 20.80
CA ILE A 69 -4.85 28.96 20.90
C ILE A 69 -5.15 30.42 21.21
N GLY A 70 -6.18 31.01 20.59
CA GLY A 70 -6.49 32.43 20.78
C GLY A 70 -7.03 32.80 22.18
N ARG A 71 -7.56 31.82 22.93
CA ARG A 71 -8.03 32.04 24.31
C ARG A 71 -6.91 32.13 25.35
N LEU A 72 -5.68 31.80 24.98
CA LEU A 72 -4.54 31.85 25.88
C LEU A 72 -4.18 33.29 26.23
N THR A 73 -3.70 33.51 27.45
CA THR A 73 -3.00 34.75 27.81
C THR A 73 -1.57 34.73 27.28
N TYR A 74 -0.91 35.89 27.10
CA TYR A 74 0.50 35.94 26.69
C TYR A 74 1.41 35.11 27.60
N SER A 75 1.18 35.14 28.92
CA SER A 75 1.94 34.36 29.89
C SER A 75 1.70 32.86 29.75
N GLU A 76 0.46 32.43 29.56
CA GLU A 76 0.12 31.02 29.35
C GLU A 76 0.64 30.52 28.01
N ALA A 77 0.50 31.30 26.95
CA ALA A 77 1.01 30.98 25.62
C ALA A 77 2.53 30.85 25.60
N ALA A 78 3.27 31.77 26.23
CA ALA A 78 4.73 31.68 26.31
C ALA A 78 5.19 30.47 27.15
N LEU A 79 4.48 30.17 28.24
CA LEU A 79 4.80 29.04 29.10
C LEU A 79 4.48 27.70 28.41
N LEU A 80 3.32 27.60 27.75
CA LEU A 80 2.85 26.44 27.00
C LEU A 80 3.67 26.22 25.73
N SER A 81 4.07 27.27 25.01
CA SER A 81 4.89 27.14 23.80
C SER A 81 6.29 26.63 24.11
N ARG A 82 6.88 27.00 25.25
CA ARG A 82 8.21 26.51 25.62
C ARG A 82 8.16 25.15 26.29
N GLN A 83 7.33 24.96 27.31
CA GLN A 83 7.30 23.73 28.11
C GLN A 83 6.43 22.65 27.46
N GLY A 84 5.22 23.02 27.01
CA GLY A 84 4.31 22.10 26.34
C GLY A 84 4.88 21.61 25.01
N ALA A 85 5.42 22.48 24.16
CA ALA A 85 6.02 22.04 22.90
C ALA A 85 7.22 21.11 23.10
N LEU A 86 8.05 21.34 24.13
CA LEU A 86 9.15 20.43 24.46
C LEU A 86 8.62 19.05 24.83
N VAL A 87 7.62 18.97 25.72
CA VAL A 87 7.00 17.70 26.11
C VAL A 87 6.40 17.00 24.89
N LEU A 88 5.68 17.73 24.04
CA LEU A 88 5.06 17.19 22.83
C LEU A 88 6.11 16.64 21.85
N CYS A 89 7.19 17.37 21.58
CA CYS A 89 8.28 16.92 20.73
C CYS A 89 8.95 15.65 21.28
N VAL A 90 9.15 15.56 22.60
CA VAL A 90 9.69 14.35 23.23
C VAL A 90 8.73 13.17 23.07
N LEU A 91 7.42 13.38 23.26
CA LEU A 91 6.42 12.32 23.07
C LEU A 91 6.31 11.88 21.62
N TRP A 92 6.37 12.81 20.65
CA TRP A 92 6.43 12.46 19.23
C TRP A 92 7.69 11.68 18.89
N LEU A 93 8.86 12.11 19.36
CA LEU A 93 10.11 11.38 19.16
C LEU A 93 10.00 9.95 19.69
N ILE A 94 9.45 9.76 20.89
CA ILE A 94 9.21 8.42 21.46
C ILE A 94 8.27 7.60 20.56
N GLY A 95 7.20 8.22 20.05
CA GLY A 95 6.25 7.54 19.17
C GLY A 95 6.86 7.12 17.85
N LEU A 96 7.58 8.02 17.18
CA LEU A 96 8.27 7.73 15.92
C LEU A 96 9.37 6.68 16.09
N LEU A 97 10.15 6.75 17.18
CA LEU A 97 11.12 5.71 17.52
C LEU A 97 10.45 4.37 17.82
N SER A 98 9.29 4.37 18.48
CA SER A 98 8.53 3.14 18.75
C SER A 98 8.05 2.48 17.45
N VAL A 99 7.57 3.27 16.49
CA VAL A 99 7.23 2.79 15.13
C VAL A 99 8.48 2.19 14.48
N TRP A 100 9.58 2.94 14.45
CA TRP A 100 10.81 2.47 13.81
C TRP A 100 11.36 1.16 14.42
N VAL A 101 11.41 1.06 15.75
CA VAL A 101 11.94 -0.13 16.43
C VAL A 101 11.04 -1.34 16.23
N ILE A 102 9.72 -1.20 16.34
CA ILE A 102 8.81 -2.33 16.14
C ILE A 102 8.74 -2.75 14.66
N SER A 103 8.98 -1.84 13.71
CA SER A 103 9.10 -2.17 12.29
C SER A 103 10.25 -3.14 11.99
N LEU A 104 11.30 -3.17 12.81
CA LEU A 104 12.40 -4.15 12.70
C LEU A 104 11.96 -5.59 13.04
N ALA A 105 10.74 -5.76 13.57
CA ALA A 105 10.14 -7.07 13.81
C ALA A 105 9.72 -7.78 12.52
N LEU A 106 9.57 -7.06 11.42
CA LEU A 106 9.18 -7.66 10.15
C LEU A 106 10.34 -8.50 9.60
N PRO A 107 10.11 -9.78 9.23
CA PRO A 107 11.14 -10.58 8.59
C PRO A 107 11.46 -10.03 7.20
N LYS A 108 12.64 -10.34 6.67
CA LYS A 108 12.94 -10.04 5.27
C LYS A 108 12.05 -10.90 4.38
N VAL A 109 11.51 -10.30 3.33
CA VAL A 109 10.65 -10.98 2.36
C VAL A 109 11.48 -11.15 1.09
N ASP A 110 11.87 -12.38 0.78
CA ASP A 110 12.60 -12.72 -0.44
C ASP A 110 11.63 -12.97 -1.61
N ASN A 111 10.55 -12.19 -1.69
CA ASN A 111 9.53 -12.38 -2.73
C ASN A 111 9.75 -11.36 -3.84
N ALA A 112 10.36 -11.78 -4.94
CA ALA A 112 9.88 -11.31 -6.22
C ALA A 112 8.41 -11.74 -6.30
N ASP A 113 7.47 -10.79 -6.29
CA ASP A 113 6.09 -11.06 -6.66
C ASP A 113 5.98 -10.88 -8.18
N PHE A 114 4.99 -11.55 -8.78
CA PHE A 114 4.66 -11.34 -10.19
C PHE A 114 4.46 -9.85 -10.51
N PHE A 115 4.57 -9.50 -11.80
CA PHE A 115 4.49 -8.13 -12.26
C PHE A 115 3.26 -7.40 -11.70
N SER A 116 3.49 -6.24 -11.08
CA SER A 116 2.45 -5.34 -10.59
C SER A 116 2.54 -3.98 -11.26
N SER A 117 1.41 -3.29 -11.43
CA SER A 117 1.36 -1.94 -12.01
C SER A 117 2.21 -0.92 -11.24
N LEU A 118 2.54 -1.21 -9.98
CA LEU A 118 3.44 -0.42 -9.14
C LEU A 118 4.89 -0.42 -9.62
N LEU A 119 5.27 -1.36 -10.49
CA LEU A 119 6.58 -1.37 -11.12
C LEU A 119 6.72 -0.28 -12.18
N ILE A 120 5.66 0.40 -12.62
CA ILE A 120 5.72 1.38 -13.72
C ILE A 120 5.62 2.84 -13.23
N GLU A 121 5.04 3.09 -12.05
CA GLU A 121 4.82 4.46 -11.57
C GLU A 121 6.12 5.13 -11.09
N SER A 122 6.48 6.23 -11.74
CA SER A 122 7.67 7.01 -11.36
C SER A 122 7.43 7.80 -10.07
N PRO A 123 8.43 7.93 -9.17
CA PRO A 123 8.32 8.73 -7.97
C PRO A 123 8.01 10.19 -8.28
N GLN A 124 6.82 10.64 -7.89
CA GLN A 124 6.49 12.07 -7.96
C GLN A 124 7.40 12.82 -6.99
N LYS A 125 8.13 13.82 -7.50
CA LYS A 125 8.93 14.72 -6.66
C LYS A 125 7.98 15.57 -5.82
N ILE A 126 7.77 15.18 -4.57
CA ILE A 126 6.98 16.00 -3.63
C ILE A 126 7.66 17.36 -3.46
N ASN A 127 6.90 18.43 -3.69
CA ASN A 127 7.33 19.75 -3.26
C ASN A 127 6.91 19.97 -1.79
N PHE A 128 7.79 19.59 -0.86
CA PHE A 128 7.55 19.75 0.58
C PHE A 128 7.17 21.18 0.97
N LEU A 129 7.70 22.19 0.26
CA LEU A 129 7.40 23.58 0.57
C LEU A 129 5.91 23.89 0.38
N GLN A 130 5.29 23.34 -0.68
CA GLN A 130 3.86 23.52 -0.96
C GLN A 130 2.97 22.71 0.01
N LEU A 131 3.47 21.58 0.52
CA LEU A 131 2.74 20.74 1.47
C LEU A 131 2.61 21.40 2.86
N PHE A 132 3.58 22.25 3.23
CA PHE A 132 3.66 22.86 4.57
C PHE A 132 3.28 24.34 4.61
N ILE A 133 3.62 25.10 3.56
CA ILE A 133 3.43 26.55 3.54
C ILE A 133 2.35 26.88 2.51
N PRO A 134 1.11 27.17 2.94
CA PRO A 134 0.05 27.52 2.01
C PRO A 134 0.28 28.91 1.43
N ALA A 135 0.35 29.01 0.10
CA ALA A 135 0.10 30.29 -0.57
C ALA A 135 -1.38 30.69 -0.49
N ASN A 136 -2.28 29.71 -0.41
CA ASN A 136 -3.74 29.90 -0.32
C ASN A 136 -4.38 28.83 0.58
N ILE A 137 -5.06 29.28 1.64
CA ILE A 137 -5.74 28.38 2.60
C ILE A 137 -6.96 27.68 1.99
N PHE A 138 -7.71 28.33 1.10
CA PHE A 138 -8.89 27.73 0.48
C PHE A 138 -8.51 26.61 -0.49
N GLN A 139 -7.42 26.80 -1.23
CA GLN A 139 -6.85 25.74 -2.05
C GLN A 139 -6.39 24.57 -1.18
N SER A 140 -5.69 24.86 -0.08
CA SER A 140 -5.22 23.84 0.88
C SER A 140 -6.38 23.05 1.51
N LEU A 141 -7.52 23.69 1.76
CA LEU A 141 -8.73 23.02 2.24
C LEU A 141 -9.36 22.12 1.18
N THR A 142 -9.26 22.50 -0.09
CA THR A 142 -9.80 21.72 -1.23
C THR A 142 -8.92 20.51 -1.54
N ASP A 143 -7.60 20.70 -1.48
CA ASP A 143 -6.59 19.67 -1.76
C ASP A 143 -6.33 18.74 -0.55
N ASN A 144 -7.11 18.88 0.53
CA ASN A 144 -6.91 18.15 1.79
C ASN A 144 -5.48 18.27 2.37
N ALA A 145 -4.81 19.40 2.14
CA ALA A 145 -3.47 19.69 2.65
C ALA A 145 -3.51 20.06 4.14
N VAL A 146 -3.76 19.06 4.99
CA VAL A 146 -3.94 19.24 6.44
C VAL A 146 -2.80 19.99 7.14
N PRO A 147 -1.51 19.71 6.87
CA PRO A 147 -0.40 20.41 7.54
C PRO A 147 -0.46 21.93 7.33
N SER A 148 -0.70 22.36 6.09
CA SER A 148 -0.87 23.76 5.72
C SER A 148 -2.06 24.42 6.44
N VAL A 149 -3.19 23.71 6.53
CA VAL A 149 -4.40 24.20 7.22
C VAL A 149 -4.14 24.40 8.71
N VAL A 150 -3.41 23.48 9.34
CA VAL A 150 -3.02 23.55 10.75
C VAL A 150 -2.10 24.74 11.00
N LEU A 151 -1.04 24.89 10.20
CA LEU A 151 -0.08 25.99 10.36
C LEU A 151 -0.79 27.35 10.32
N PHE A 152 -1.64 27.55 9.32
CA PHE A 152 -2.45 28.76 9.21
C PHE A 152 -3.34 28.98 10.44
N SER A 153 -4.06 27.95 10.88
CA SER A 153 -5.00 28.04 12.01
C SER A 153 -4.28 28.35 13.34
N MET A 154 -3.07 27.82 13.52
CA MET A 154 -2.22 28.12 14.68
C MET A 154 -1.71 29.56 14.66
N MET A 155 -1.24 30.05 13.51
CA MET A 155 -0.81 31.44 13.36
C MET A 155 -1.96 32.42 13.58
N PHE A 156 -3.14 32.11 13.04
CA PHE A 156 -4.34 32.91 13.24
C PHE A 156 -4.74 32.95 14.72
N GLY A 157 -4.81 31.79 15.39
CA GLY A 157 -5.09 31.71 16.81
C GLY A 157 -4.06 32.49 17.65
N ALA A 158 -2.77 32.37 17.32
CA ALA A 158 -1.71 33.09 18.01
C ALA A 158 -1.82 34.61 17.85
N ALA A 159 -2.25 35.10 16.68
CA ALA A 159 -2.49 36.52 16.44
C ALA A 159 -3.66 37.08 17.28
N CYS A 160 -4.61 36.24 17.69
CA CYS A 160 -5.72 36.67 18.54
C CYS A 160 -5.34 36.85 20.02
N ILE A 161 -4.17 36.35 20.46
CA ILE A 161 -3.76 36.32 21.87
C ILE A 161 -3.67 37.74 22.45
N GLY A 162 -4.26 37.94 23.62
CA GLY A 162 -4.15 39.17 24.40
C GLY A 162 -5.00 40.36 23.96
N TYR A 163 -5.76 40.23 22.87
CA TYR A 163 -6.75 41.22 22.44
C TYR A 163 -8.15 40.87 22.94
N LYS A 164 -8.69 41.67 23.86
CA LYS A 164 -10.01 41.41 24.47
C LYS A 164 -11.18 41.52 23.46
N GLU A 165 -11.00 42.31 22.41
CA GLU A 165 -11.99 42.55 21.35
C GLU A 165 -12.29 41.29 20.52
N TYR A 166 -11.32 40.38 20.40
CA TYR A 166 -11.48 39.13 19.65
C TYR A 166 -12.22 38.03 20.42
N LYS A 167 -12.68 38.30 21.65
CA LYS A 167 -13.46 37.34 22.44
C LYS A 167 -14.69 36.84 21.66
N SER A 168 -15.41 37.74 20.98
CA SER A 168 -16.58 37.38 20.17
C SER A 168 -16.23 36.42 19.02
N LEU A 169 -15.10 36.66 18.35
CA LEU A 169 -14.60 35.80 17.27
C LEU A 169 -14.20 34.41 17.80
N LEU A 170 -13.47 34.38 18.92
CA LEU A 170 -13.03 33.12 19.54
C LEU A 170 -14.21 32.31 20.08
N ASP A 171 -15.20 32.98 20.67
CA ASP A 171 -16.44 32.35 21.10
C ASP A 171 -17.22 31.82 19.89
N PHE A 172 -17.30 32.56 18.78
CA PHE A 172 -17.88 32.04 17.54
C PHE A 172 -17.17 30.76 17.06
N CYS A 173 -15.83 30.77 16.96
CA CYS A 173 -15.06 29.60 16.56
C CYS A 173 -15.29 28.41 17.51
N ASP A 174 -15.35 28.64 18.81
CA ASP A 174 -15.66 27.62 19.82
C ASP A 174 -17.07 27.04 19.63
N HIS A 175 -18.09 27.88 19.43
CA HIS A 175 -19.45 27.42 19.16
C HIS A 175 -19.55 26.59 17.88
N VAL A 176 -18.86 27.01 16.80
CA VAL A 176 -18.81 26.24 15.55
C VAL A 176 -18.12 24.89 15.77
N SER A 177 -16.97 24.87 16.44
CA SER A 177 -16.24 23.62 16.72
C SER A 177 -17.08 22.64 17.55
N LYS A 178 -17.78 23.11 18.59
CA LYS A 178 -18.72 22.32 19.41
C LYS A 178 -19.91 21.81 18.61
N THR A 179 -20.41 22.63 17.69
CA THR A 179 -21.51 22.24 16.78
C THR A 179 -21.04 21.14 15.83
N LEU A 180 -19.84 21.27 15.25
CA LEU A 180 -19.23 20.23 14.41
C LEU A 180 -18.97 18.93 15.17
N VAL A 181 -18.56 19.01 16.44
CA VAL A 181 -18.48 17.83 17.33
C VAL A 181 -19.85 17.19 17.52
N ARG A 182 -20.91 17.98 17.68
CA ARG A 182 -22.28 17.46 17.77
C ARG A 182 -22.74 16.80 16.46
N VAL A 183 -22.40 17.38 15.31
CA VAL A 183 -22.65 16.76 13.99
C VAL A 183 -21.92 15.42 13.89
N ASN A 184 -20.65 15.36 14.29
CA ASN A 184 -19.90 14.11 14.37
C ASN A 184 -20.57 13.10 15.32
N GLY A 185 -21.16 13.56 16.43
CA GLY A 185 -21.99 12.75 17.31
C GLY A 185 -23.22 12.12 16.62
N PHE A 186 -23.88 12.85 15.73
CA PHE A 186 -24.98 12.29 14.91
C PHE A 186 -24.47 11.25 13.92
N VAL A 187 -23.35 11.51 13.24
CA VAL A 187 -22.72 10.53 12.33
C VAL A 187 -22.31 9.27 13.08
N LEU A 188 -21.84 9.41 14.34
CA LEU A 188 -21.50 8.27 15.19
C LEU A 188 -22.71 7.36 15.50
N MET A 189 -23.95 7.85 15.40
CA MET A 189 -25.13 6.99 15.52
C MET A 189 -25.28 6.01 14.36
N LEU A 190 -24.71 6.33 13.19
CA LEU A 190 -24.67 5.47 12.00
C LEU A 190 -23.51 4.46 12.02
N THR A 191 -22.61 4.56 13.01
CA THR A 191 -21.44 3.68 13.15
C THR A 191 -21.78 2.19 13.07
N PRO A 192 -22.86 1.66 13.70
CA PRO A 192 -23.21 0.25 13.57
C PRO A 192 -23.52 -0.18 12.13
N LEU A 193 -24.12 0.70 11.32
CA LEU A 193 -24.45 0.41 9.92
C LEU A 193 -23.21 0.47 9.04
N GLY A 194 -22.38 1.50 9.22
CA GLY A 194 -21.11 1.64 8.49
C GLY A 194 -20.15 0.48 8.78
N ILE A 195 -20.00 0.12 10.05
CA ILE A 195 -19.17 -1.02 10.48
C ILE A 195 -19.71 -2.34 9.94
N PHE A 196 -21.03 -2.55 9.95
CA PHE A 196 -21.63 -3.74 9.34
C PHE A 196 -21.26 -3.84 7.86
N GLY A 197 -21.42 -2.76 7.08
CA GLY A 197 -21.11 -2.76 5.65
C GLY A 197 -19.64 -3.04 5.34
N ILE A 198 -18.73 -2.37 6.07
CA ILE A 198 -17.28 -2.57 5.95
C ILE A 198 -16.90 -4.00 6.33
N ALA A 199 -17.38 -4.48 7.48
CA ALA A 199 -17.05 -5.82 7.98
C ALA A 199 -17.63 -6.93 7.10
N ALA A 200 -18.84 -6.76 6.58
CA ALA A 200 -19.46 -7.71 5.66
C ALA A 200 -18.77 -7.76 4.30
N SER A 201 -18.47 -6.60 3.72
CA SER A 201 -17.70 -6.49 2.48
C SER A 201 -16.33 -7.15 2.64
N ALA A 202 -15.59 -6.81 3.70
CA ALA A 202 -14.29 -7.39 3.99
C ALA A 202 -14.37 -8.91 4.25
N ALA A 203 -15.29 -9.38 5.10
CA ALA A 203 -15.44 -10.80 5.38
C ALA A 203 -16.01 -11.61 4.20
N GLY A 204 -16.65 -10.97 3.23
CA GLY A 204 -17.09 -11.59 1.99
C GLY A 204 -16.01 -11.68 0.92
N THR A 205 -15.09 -10.69 0.87
CA THR A 205 -14.08 -10.58 -0.21
C THR A 205 -12.67 -11.04 0.19
N LEU A 206 -12.26 -10.89 1.45
CA LEU A 206 -10.90 -11.23 1.92
C LEU A 206 -10.66 -12.71 2.22
N THR A 207 -9.91 -13.44 1.39
CA THR A 207 -9.62 -14.87 1.63
C THR A 207 -8.94 -15.15 2.99
N LEU A 208 -9.03 -16.39 3.50
CA LEU A 208 -8.32 -16.80 4.74
C LEU A 208 -6.80 -16.54 4.64
N THR A 209 -6.24 -16.70 3.43
CA THR A 209 -4.84 -16.41 3.14
C THR A 209 -4.53 -14.90 3.19
N GLN A 210 -5.42 -14.03 2.71
CA GLN A 210 -5.26 -12.57 2.81
C GLN A 210 -5.42 -12.07 4.25
N PHE A 211 -6.36 -12.63 5.03
CA PHE A 211 -6.51 -12.31 6.45
C PHE A 211 -5.29 -12.75 7.28
N GLY A 212 -4.73 -13.93 6.97
CA GLY A 212 -3.48 -14.41 7.56
C GLY A 212 -2.30 -13.46 7.31
N ARG A 213 -2.31 -12.69 6.22
CA ARG A 213 -1.25 -11.71 5.95
C ARG A 213 -1.42 -10.39 6.72
N VAL A 214 -2.65 -9.92 6.96
CA VAL A 214 -2.92 -8.69 7.75
C VAL A 214 -2.59 -8.84 9.24
N GLN A 215 -2.50 -10.08 9.74
CA GLN A 215 -2.18 -10.33 11.15
C GLN A 215 -0.87 -9.67 11.60
N ALA A 216 0.12 -9.53 10.70
CA ALA A 216 1.40 -8.88 10.99
C ALA A 216 1.19 -7.45 11.48
N TYR A 217 0.36 -6.67 10.77
CA TYR A 217 0.01 -5.32 11.18
C TYR A 217 -0.71 -5.29 12.54
N VAL A 218 -1.70 -6.16 12.73
CA VAL A 218 -2.50 -6.21 13.96
C VAL A 218 -1.61 -6.52 15.17
N LEU A 219 -0.71 -7.51 15.05
CA LEU A 219 0.22 -7.90 16.12
C LEU A 219 1.22 -6.78 16.44
N MET A 220 1.81 -6.16 15.40
CA MET A 220 2.72 -5.03 15.59
C MET A 220 2.05 -3.86 16.29
N LEU A 221 0.83 -3.48 15.86
CA LEU A 221 0.11 -2.37 16.45
C LEU A 221 -0.28 -2.66 17.90
N ILE A 222 -0.88 -3.82 18.17
CA ILE A 222 -1.28 -4.20 19.54
C ILE A 222 -0.05 -4.26 20.46
N GLY A 223 1.04 -4.89 19.99
CA GLY A 223 2.30 -4.97 20.72
C GLY A 223 2.87 -3.57 21.04
N ALA A 224 2.95 -2.70 20.03
CA ALA A 224 3.44 -1.33 20.21
C ALA A 224 2.55 -0.50 21.14
N VAL A 225 1.23 -0.54 20.96
CA VAL A 225 0.28 0.18 21.84
C VAL A 225 0.40 -0.32 23.28
N ALA A 226 0.46 -1.63 23.51
CA ALA A 226 0.59 -2.19 24.85
C ALA A 226 1.88 -1.74 25.52
N LEU A 227 3.02 -1.81 24.81
CA LEU A 227 4.32 -1.36 25.32
C LEU A 227 4.31 0.14 25.62
N VAL A 228 3.86 0.98 24.68
CA VAL A 228 3.90 2.43 24.87
C VAL A 228 2.95 2.87 25.98
N THR A 229 1.72 2.34 26.00
CA THR A 229 0.67 2.75 26.93
C THR A 229 0.93 2.26 28.35
N LEU A 230 1.33 1.00 28.52
CA LEU A 230 1.44 0.39 29.84
C LEU A 230 2.85 0.48 30.42
N ILE A 231 3.88 0.67 29.59
CA ILE A 231 5.28 0.61 30.03
C ILE A 231 5.95 1.96 29.79
N VAL A 232 6.12 2.39 28.54
CA VAL A 232 6.92 3.58 28.20
C VAL A 232 6.37 4.84 28.88
N MET A 233 5.07 5.12 28.72
CA MET A 233 4.44 6.35 29.23
C MET A 233 4.42 6.43 30.76
N PRO A 234 3.93 5.42 31.51
CA PRO A 234 3.99 5.46 32.97
C PRO A 234 5.42 5.50 33.51
N LEU A 235 6.38 4.81 32.88
CA LEU A 235 7.78 4.86 33.28
C LEU A 235 8.39 6.25 33.06
N LEU A 236 8.08 6.90 31.93
CA LEU A 236 8.48 8.28 31.64
C LEU A 236 7.96 9.24 32.71
N ILE A 237 6.66 9.18 33.02
CA ILE A 237 6.04 10.02 34.05
C ILE A 237 6.74 9.81 35.40
N SER A 238 6.93 8.55 35.82
CA SER A 238 7.56 8.24 37.13
C SER A 238 9.03 8.66 37.26
N SER A 239 9.72 8.81 36.13
CA SER A 239 11.13 9.25 36.08
C SER A 239 11.27 10.77 36.19
N CYS A 240 10.20 11.50 35.87
CA CYS A 240 10.17 12.96 35.76
C CYS A 240 9.29 13.64 36.82
N THR A 241 8.45 12.86 37.51
CA THR A 241 7.49 13.34 38.52
C THR A 241 7.63 12.53 39.82
N PRO A 242 7.05 13.00 40.94
CA PRO A 242 7.01 12.22 42.18
C PRO A 242 6.06 11.02 42.12
N PHE A 243 5.22 10.92 41.09
CA PHE A 243 4.20 9.89 41.00
C PHE A 243 4.80 8.52 40.71
N THR A 244 4.26 7.49 41.38
CA THR A 244 4.68 6.12 41.17
C THR A 244 3.96 5.48 39.97
N TYR A 245 4.61 4.50 39.33
CA TYR A 245 4.04 3.71 38.24
C TYR A 245 2.62 3.18 38.56
N ARG A 246 2.43 2.69 39.79
CA ARG A 246 1.17 2.12 40.26
C ARG A 246 0.06 3.18 40.40
N GLN A 247 0.38 4.38 40.88
CA GLN A 247 -0.58 5.49 40.96
C GLN A 247 -1.02 5.91 39.56
N ILE A 248 -0.09 6.04 38.62
CA ILE A 248 -0.37 6.44 37.24
C ILE A 248 -1.34 5.44 36.58
N LEU A 249 -1.06 4.13 36.66
CA LEU A 249 -1.95 3.11 36.11
C LEU A 249 -3.31 3.04 36.80
N ARG A 250 -3.35 3.26 38.12
CA ARG A 250 -4.62 3.25 38.87
C ARG A 250 -5.54 4.36 38.39
N GLU A 251 -5.00 5.57 38.21
CA GLU A 251 -5.79 6.73 37.80
C GLU A 251 -6.09 6.74 36.29
N SER A 252 -5.25 6.11 35.45
CA SER A 252 -5.53 5.99 34.00
C SER A 252 -6.52 4.87 33.67
N LYS A 253 -6.59 3.79 34.47
CA LYS A 253 -7.37 2.57 34.19
C LYS A 253 -8.80 2.84 33.71
N ASN A 254 -9.56 3.66 34.43
CA ASN A 254 -10.96 3.90 34.10
C ASN A 254 -11.09 4.62 32.76
N ALA A 255 -10.22 5.60 32.49
CA ALA A 255 -10.22 6.32 31.22
C ALA A 255 -9.82 5.40 30.07
N LEU A 256 -8.74 4.62 30.20
CA LEU A 256 -8.27 3.70 29.15
C LEU A 256 -9.33 2.64 28.80
N LEU A 257 -9.97 2.03 29.82
CA LEU A 257 -11.05 1.07 29.59
C LEU A 257 -12.26 1.72 28.92
N THR A 258 -12.62 2.93 29.34
CA THR A 258 -13.74 3.66 28.75
C THR A 258 -13.46 4.05 27.30
N VAL A 259 -12.24 4.47 26.97
CA VAL A 259 -11.83 4.77 25.59
C VAL A 259 -11.87 3.55 24.71
N PHE A 260 -11.33 2.42 25.16
CA PHE A 260 -11.35 1.18 24.40
C PHE A 260 -12.79 0.76 24.04
N VAL A 261 -13.72 0.96 24.97
CA VAL A 261 -15.14 0.64 24.82
C VAL A 261 -15.85 1.66 23.93
N VAL A 262 -15.58 2.95 24.10
CA VAL A 262 -16.28 4.04 23.41
C VAL A 262 -15.72 4.29 22.00
N GLY A 263 -14.43 4.03 21.75
CA GLY A 263 -13.76 4.30 20.48
C GLY A 263 -13.61 5.79 20.19
N SER A 264 -13.39 6.59 21.24
CA SER A 264 -13.12 8.02 21.09
C SER A 264 -12.41 8.57 22.31
N VAL A 265 -11.23 9.14 22.10
CA VAL A 265 -10.47 9.86 23.13
C VAL A 265 -11.23 11.09 23.65
N PHE A 266 -12.01 11.74 22.79
CA PHE A 266 -12.79 12.93 23.16
C PHE A 266 -13.79 12.64 24.29
N ALA A 267 -14.46 11.48 24.24
CA ALA A 267 -15.49 11.10 25.20
C ALA A 267 -14.97 10.95 26.63
N VAL A 268 -13.66 10.74 26.81
CA VAL A 268 -13.05 10.53 28.13
C VAL A 268 -12.25 11.71 28.63
N ILE A 269 -12.21 12.83 27.90
CA ILE A 269 -11.52 14.06 28.34
C ILE A 269 -11.87 14.41 29.81
N PRO A 270 -13.15 14.40 30.23
CA PRO A 270 -13.51 14.65 31.63
C PRO A 270 -12.93 13.63 32.61
N LEU A 271 -12.86 12.35 32.21
CA LEU A 271 -12.27 11.29 33.04
C LEU A 271 -10.76 11.45 33.16
N LEU A 272 -10.08 11.82 32.06
CA LEU A 272 -8.64 12.10 32.05
C LEU A 272 -8.32 13.30 32.96
N VAL A 273 -9.05 14.39 32.79
CA VAL A 273 -8.93 15.58 33.65
C VAL A 273 -9.11 15.22 35.11
N ASN A 274 -10.19 14.51 35.47
CA ASN A 274 -10.43 14.09 36.85
C ASN A 274 -9.32 13.19 37.40
N GLY A 275 -8.79 12.26 36.59
CA GLY A 275 -7.68 11.38 36.98
C GLY A 275 -6.39 12.16 37.22
N VAL A 276 -6.06 13.11 36.35
CA VAL A 276 -4.90 14.01 36.54
C VAL A 276 -5.08 14.86 37.79
N THR A 277 -6.25 15.49 37.97
CA THR A 277 -6.54 16.32 39.14
C THR A 277 -6.43 15.54 40.45
N ARG A 278 -6.86 14.27 40.49
CA ARG A 278 -6.67 13.37 41.65
C ARG A 278 -5.20 13.07 41.94
N LEU A 279 -4.39 12.78 40.91
CA LEU A 279 -2.94 12.56 41.06
C LEU A 279 -2.26 13.75 41.72
N PHE A 280 -2.60 14.97 41.30
CA PHE A 280 -2.01 16.19 41.84
C PHE A 280 -2.59 16.61 43.19
N HIS A 281 -3.86 16.30 43.49
CA HIS A 281 -4.46 16.63 44.80
C HIS A 281 -3.78 15.94 45.98
N GLU A 282 -3.22 14.74 45.79
CA GLU A 282 -2.46 14.04 46.84
C GLU A 282 -1.11 14.70 47.16
N HIS A 283 -0.58 15.57 46.28
CA HIS A 283 0.79 16.08 46.36
C HIS A 283 0.91 17.63 46.29
N ILE A 284 -0.16 18.36 45.95
CA ILE A 284 -0.18 19.84 45.90
C ILE A 284 -0.99 20.39 47.09
N THR A 285 -0.31 21.07 48.00
CA THR A 285 -0.93 21.92 49.03
C THR A 285 -1.42 23.23 48.40
N THR A 286 -2.71 23.24 48.03
CA THR A 286 -3.61 24.42 48.02
C THR A 286 -3.05 25.76 47.51
N GLU A 287 -3.05 25.94 46.18
CA GLU A 287 -3.30 27.24 45.55
C GLU A 287 -4.36 27.08 44.44
N TYR A 288 -5.47 27.82 44.53
CA TYR A 288 -6.65 27.69 43.66
C TYR A 288 -6.35 27.90 42.15
N LYS A 289 -5.24 28.58 41.84
CA LYS A 289 -4.76 28.81 40.45
C LYS A 289 -4.09 27.58 39.83
N GLN A 290 -3.45 26.73 40.63
CA GLN A 290 -2.69 25.57 40.12
C GLN A 290 -3.60 24.36 39.83
N ALA A 291 -4.75 24.28 40.50
CA ALA A 291 -5.73 23.20 40.34
C ALA A 291 -6.44 23.18 38.96
N ARG A 292 -6.45 24.30 38.22
CA ARG A 292 -7.08 24.42 36.89
C ARG A 292 -6.12 24.18 35.72
N ILE A 293 -4.83 24.00 35.97
CA ILE A 293 -3.84 23.79 34.91
C ILE A 293 -4.19 22.54 34.06
N PRO A 294 -4.59 21.40 34.65
CA PRO A 294 -5.02 20.24 33.85
C PRO A 294 -6.21 20.53 32.92
N ASP A 295 -7.19 21.30 33.41
CA ASP A 295 -8.38 21.71 32.65
C ASP A 295 -8.04 22.57 31.43
N MET A 296 -6.95 23.33 31.50
CA MET A 296 -6.46 24.15 30.40
C MET A 296 -5.59 23.35 29.44
N VAL A 297 -4.62 22.59 29.96
CA VAL A 297 -3.59 21.92 29.16
C VAL A 297 -4.17 20.77 28.33
N LEU A 298 -5.13 20.02 28.86
CA LEU A 298 -5.63 18.81 28.20
C LEU A 298 -6.44 19.10 26.91
N PRO A 299 -7.40 20.05 26.88
CA PRO A 299 -8.07 20.44 25.63
C PRO A 299 -7.13 21.08 24.58
N LEU A 300 -6.06 21.74 25.02
CA LEU A 300 -5.04 22.32 24.13
C LEU A 300 -4.21 21.25 23.41
N ALA A 301 -4.03 20.09 24.02
CA ALA A 301 -3.23 19.00 23.47
C ALA A 301 -4.00 18.15 22.44
N TYR A 302 -5.32 18.06 22.58
CA TYR A 302 -6.18 17.21 21.76
C TYR A 302 -6.06 17.42 20.23
N PRO A 303 -5.89 18.64 19.70
CA PRO A 303 -5.73 18.84 18.27
C PRO A 303 -4.40 18.32 17.69
N PHE A 304 -3.39 18.08 18.52
CA PHE A 304 -2.08 17.62 18.08
C PHE A 304 -2.06 16.09 17.86
N PRO A 305 -1.21 15.58 16.94
CA PRO A 305 -1.02 14.15 16.75
C PRO A 305 -0.73 13.41 18.06
N ASP A 306 -1.62 12.49 18.43
CA ASP A 306 -1.47 11.63 19.59
C ASP A 306 -0.72 10.33 19.24
N MET A 307 -0.36 9.57 20.28
CA MET A 307 0.41 8.34 20.12
C MET A 307 -0.32 7.25 19.31
N GLY A 308 -1.65 7.18 19.40
CA GLY A 308 -2.43 6.22 18.63
C GLY A 308 -2.30 6.46 17.13
N LYS A 309 -2.38 7.73 16.71
CA LYS A 309 -2.17 8.11 15.31
C LYS A 309 -0.74 7.81 14.84
N LEU A 310 0.26 8.10 15.66
CA LEU A 310 1.66 7.81 15.31
C LEU A 310 1.91 6.31 15.15
N LEU A 311 1.44 5.49 16.09
CA LEU A 311 1.60 4.04 16.01
C LEU A 311 0.85 3.42 14.83
N SER A 312 -0.21 4.07 14.36
CA SER A 312 -0.95 3.62 13.17
C SER A 312 -0.14 3.79 11.86
N LEU A 313 0.96 4.55 11.86
CA LEU A 313 1.91 4.60 10.73
C LEU A 313 2.58 3.24 10.45
N LEU A 314 2.53 2.30 11.40
CA LEU A 314 2.95 0.91 11.18
C LEU A 314 2.20 0.24 10.03
N PHE A 315 1.01 0.74 9.68
CA PHE A 315 0.27 0.24 8.53
C PHE A 315 1.02 0.48 7.21
N VAL A 316 1.70 1.62 7.05
CA VAL A 316 2.46 1.92 5.83
C VAL A 316 3.67 1.01 5.72
N VAL A 317 4.38 0.79 6.83
CA VAL A 317 5.51 -0.15 6.87
C VAL A 317 5.05 -1.57 6.57
N PHE A 318 3.92 -1.99 7.16
CA PHE A 318 3.30 -3.26 6.86
C PHE A 318 2.92 -3.38 5.39
N ALA A 319 2.30 -2.36 4.80
CA ALA A 319 1.88 -2.37 3.41
C ALA A 319 3.08 -2.50 2.46
N ALA A 320 4.16 -1.75 2.75
CA ALA A 320 5.43 -1.84 2.04
C ALA A 320 6.02 -3.26 2.10
N TRP A 321 6.07 -3.85 3.30
CA TRP A 321 6.50 -5.23 3.51
C TRP A 321 5.57 -6.26 2.84
N PHE A 322 4.27 -6.03 2.85
CA PHE A 322 3.26 -6.92 2.28
C PHE A 322 3.39 -7.03 0.75
N TYR A 323 3.77 -5.94 0.08
CA TYR A 323 4.01 -5.90 -1.37
C TYR A 323 5.46 -6.21 -1.78
N GLY A 324 6.26 -6.78 -0.87
CA GLY A 324 7.66 -7.13 -1.17
C GLY A 324 8.58 -5.92 -1.38
N ARG A 325 8.16 -4.71 -0.99
CA ARG A 325 8.96 -3.48 -1.08
C ARG A 325 9.19 -2.89 0.30
N PRO A 326 9.91 -3.58 1.22
CA PRO A 326 10.15 -3.06 2.55
C PRO A 326 10.86 -1.70 2.48
N LEU A 327 10.41 -0.74 3.29
CA LEU A 327 11.01 0.58 3.36
C LEU A 327 12.50 0.48 3.72
N GLU A 328 13.33 1.22 3.00
CA GLU A 328 14.76 1.26 3.26
C GLU A 328 15.05 2.19 4.45
N PHE A 329 16.25 2.07 5.02
CA PHE A 329 16.64 2.84 6.21
C PHE A 329 16.43 4.37 6.06
N LEU A 330 16.63 4.92 4.86
CA LEU A 330 16.47 6.34 4.57
C LEU A 330 15.01 6.77 4.37
N ASP A 331 14.12 5.84 4.05
CA ASP A 331 12.69 6.12 3.86
C ASP A 331 11.98 6.31 5.20
N TYR A 332 12.44 5.64 6.26
CA TYR A 332 11.84 5.75 7.61
C TYR A 332 11.78 7.19 8.12
N PRO A 333 12.89 7.97 8.17
CA PRO A 333 12.81 9.37 8.58
C PRO A 333 11.80 10.18 7.76
N GLN A 334 11.77 10.01 6.44
CA GLN A 334 10.83 10.72 5.57
C GLN A 334 9.38 10.32 5.86
N MET A 335 9.07 9.02 5.90
CA MET A 335 7.75 8.48 6.21
C MET A 335 7.25 8.97 7.58
N LEU A 336 8.12 8.92 8.59
CA LEU A 336 7.79 9.31 9.97
C LEU A 336 7.54 10.80 10.09
N ILE A 337 8.36 11.65 9.46
CA ILE A 337 8.20 13.11 9.51
C ILE A 337 6.96 13.53 8.73
N VAL A 338 6.80 13.07 7.49
CA VAL A 338 5.62 13.39 6.67
C VAL A 338 4.36 12.86 7.34
N GLY A 339 4.38 11.62 7.83
CA GLY A 339 3.27 11.01 8.55
C GLY A 339 2.89 11.73 9.84
N LEU A 340 3.87 12.20 10.63
CA LEU A 340 3.62 13.03 11.82
C LEU A 340 2.78 14.27 11.46
N PHE A 341 3.17 14.98 10.41
CA PHE A 341 2.48 16.20 10.02
C PHE A 341 1.11 15.94 9.37
N LEU A 342 0.99 14.88 8.57
CA LEU A 342 -0.31 14.48 8.03
C LEU A 342 -1.28 14.01 9.13
N ASN A 343 -0.76 13.47 10.24
CA ASN A 343 -1.54 13.01 11.39
C ASN A 343 -2.18 14.13 12.22
N PHE A 344 -1.93 15.41 11.89
CA PHE A 344 -2.80 16.49 12.36
C PHE A 344 -4.23 16.33 11.81
N GLY A 345 -4.38 15.62 10.70
CA GLY A 345 -5.65 15.16 10.15
C GLY A 345 -6.18 13.89 10.80
N LYS A 346 -7.09 13.21 10.09
CA LYS A 346 -7.53 11.85 10.43
C LYS A 346 -6.65 10.84 9.69
N LEU A 347 -6.42 9.69 10.33
CA LEU A 347 -5.69 8.56 9.71
C LEU A 347 -6.25 8.14 8.35
N ILE A 348 -7.56 8.31 8.17
CA ILE A 348 -8.26 7.93 6.94
C ILE A 348 -7.78 8.74 5.73
N THR A 349 -7.28 9.96 5.92
CA THR A 349 -6.69 10.77 4.84
C THR A 349 -5.17 10.64 4.82
N THR A 350 -4.55 10.45 6.00
CA THR A 350 -3.10 10.32 6.13
C THR A 350 -2.55 9.06 5.47
N LEU A 351 -3.20 7.92 5.70
CA LEU A 351 -2.68 6.63 5.22
C LEU A 351 -2.73 6.51 3.69
N PRO A 352 -3.84 6.81 2.98
CA PRO A 352 -3.85 6.77 1.51
C PRO A 352 -2.78 7.67 0.90
N PHE A 353 -2.61 8.89 1.41
CA PHE A 353 -1.55 9.79 0.94
C PHE A 353 -0.16 9.19 1.14
N LEU A 354 0.10 8.55 2.29
CA LEU A 354 1.39 7.89 2.51
C LEU A 354 1.55 6.64 1.63
N LEU A 355 0.48 5.89 1.35
CA LEU A 355 0.52 4.77 0.43
C LEU A 355 0.85 5.24 -0.99
N ASP A 356 0.15 6.26 -1.48
CA ASP A 356 0.40 6.91 -2.77
C ASP A 356 1.84 7.45 -2.85
N LEU A 357 2.31 8.10 -1.78
CA LEU A 357 3.69 8.55 -1.67
C LEU A 357 4.73 7.43 -1.85
N TYR A 358 4.44 6.22 -1.37
CA TYR A 358 5.32 5.06 -1.50
C TYR A 358 4.93 4.14 -2.67
N HIS A 359 4.04 4.59 -3.57
CA HIS A 359 3.50 3.81 -4.69
C HIS A 359 2.99 2.43 -4.25
N LEU A 360 2.25 2.43 -3.15
CA LEU A 360 1.57 1.25 -2.63
C LEU A 360 0.11 1.30 -3.09
N PRO A 361 -0.45 0.19 -3.60
CA PRO A 361 -1.82 0.12 -4.06
C PRO A 361 -2.80 0.59 -3.00
N GLU A 362 -3.74 1.46 -3.38
CA GLU A 362 -4.76 1.96 -2.45
C GLU A 362 -5.72 0.85 -1.97
N ASP A 363 -5.82 -0.28 -2.69
CA ASP A 363 -6.68 -1.40 -2.30
C ASP A 363 -6.29 -2.05 -0.97
N ILE A 364 -5.01 -1.98 -0.55
CA ILE A 364 -4.56 -2.43 0.77
C ILE A 364 -5.21 -1.62 1.89
N PHE A 365 -5.60 -0.38 1.61
CA PHE A 365 -6.30 0.46 2.57
C PHE A 365 -7.67 -0.13 2.98
N ASN A 366 -8.29 -0.96 2.12
CA ASN A 366 -9.49 -1.71 2.49
C ASN A 366 -9.21 -2.72 3.61
N LEU A 367 -8.00 -3.30 3.66
CA LEU A 367 -7.56 -4.15 4.77
C LEU A 367 -7.45 -3.35 6.07
N PHE A 368 -6.94 -2.11 6.00
CA PHE A 368 -6.89 -1.22 7.17
C PHE A 368 -8.29 -0.97 7.74
N PHE A 369 -9.30 -0.73 6.90
CA PHE A 369 -10.68 -0.57 7.35
C PHE A 369 -11.26 -1.84 7.98
N ALA A 370 -10.97 -3.00 7.39
CA ALA A 370 -11.44 -4.29 7.89
C ALA A 370 -11.00 -4.55 9.33
N VAL A 371 -9.74 -4.24 9.65
CA VAL A 371 -9.19 -4.36 11.02
C VAL A 371 -9.31 -3.07 11.84
N GLY A 372 -9.78 -1.99 11.22
CA GLY A 372 -9.75 -0.62 11.74
C GLY A 372 -10.57 -0.42 13.00
N ILE A 373 -11.56 -1.26 13.27
CA ILE A 373 -12.36 -1.19 14.50
C ILE A 373 -11.51 -1.63 15.70
N ILE A 374 -10.79 -2.74 15.58
CA ILE A 374 -9.92 -3.25 16.63
C ILE A 374 -8.68 -2.36 16.73
N CYS A 375 -8.04 -2.08 15.60
CA CYS A 375 -6.84 -1.28 15.52
C CYS A 375 -7.08 0.15 15.99
N GLY A 376 -8.18 0.78 15.55
CA GLY A 376 -8.55 2.15 15.94
C GLY A 376 -8.86 2.27 17.43
N ARG A 377 -9.65 1.36 18.01
CA ARG A 377 -9.91 1.36 19.46
C ARG A 377 -8.66 1.13 20.29
N THR A 378 -7.77 0.28 19.80
CA THR A 378 -6.47 0.02 20.44
C THR A 378 -5.58 1.26 20.34
N ALA A 379 -5.52 1.92 19.19
CA ALA A 379 -4.80 3.17 19.00
C ALA A 379 -5.35 4.30 19.89
N ASP A 380 -6.67 4.44 20.02
CA ASP A 380 -7.30 5.44 20.89
C ASP A 380 -6.86 5.30 22.36
N VAL A 381 -6.62 4.07 22.83
CA VAL A 381 -6.07 3.82 24.18
C VAL A 381 -4.69 4.44 24.36
N ALA A 382 -3.80 4.30 23.36
CA ALA A 382 -2.52 5.00 23.36
C ALA A 382 -2.69 6.53 23.26
N GLY A 383 -3.66 7.01 22.48
CA GLY A 383 -3.97 8.43 22.37
C GLY A 383 -4.42 9.04 23.70
N ALA A 384 -5.28 8.35 24.44
CA ALA A 384 -5.73 8.78 25.77
C ALA A 384 -4.60 8.81 26.80
N MET A 385 -3.74 7.79 26.80
CA MET A 385 -2.55 7.77 27.65
C MET A 385 -1.54 8.86 27.28
N HIS A 386 -1.40 9.16 25.98
CA HIS A 386 -0.57 10.27 25.50
C HIS A 386 -1.07 11.60 26.05
N LEU A 387 -2.36 11.90 25.93
CA LEU A 387 -2.94 13.14 26.47
C LEU A 387 -2.75 13.22 27.98
N MET A 388 -3.01 12.13 28.70
CA MET A 388 -2.77 12.09 30.14
C MET A 388 -1.30 12.36 30.49
N THR A 389 -0.37 11.73 29.76
CA THR A 389 1.07 11.90 29.96
C THR A 389 1.52 13.32 29.69
N PHE A 390 1.07 13.87 28.56
CA PHE A 390 1.32 15.26 28.18
C PHE A 390 0.83 16.22 29.27
N THR A 391 -0.41 16.05 29.73
CA THR A 391 -1.00 16.92 30.75
C THR A 391 -0.29 16.76 32.10
N ILE A 392 0.07 15.54 32.53
CA ILE A 392 0.80 15.33 33.78
C ILE A 392 2.18 15.98 33.74
N ILE A 393 2.97 15.72 32.71
CA ILE A 393 4.35 16.23 32.63
C ILE A 393 4.34 17.75 32.49
N THR A 394 3.46 18.29 31.63
CA THR A 394 3.33 19.74 31.46
C THR A 394 2.86 20.39 32.76
N THR A 395 1.84 19.85 33.44
CA THR A 395 1.39 20.38 34.74
C THR A 395 2.50 20.31 35.79
N ALA A 396 3.29 19.23 35.82
CA ALA A 396 4.42 19.10 36.74
C ALA A 396 5.53 20.15 36.46
N LEU A 397 5.79 20.48 35.19
CA LEU A 397 6.72 21.55 34.80
C LEU A 397 6.19 22.92 35.22
N MET A 398 4.90 23.19 34.99
CA MET A 398 4.25 24.47 35.31
C MET A 398 4.14 24.70 36.82
N THR A 399 3.99 23.64 37.62
CA THR A 399 3.89 23.68 39.09
C THR A 399 5.24 23.57 39.80
N GLY A 400 6.33 23.37 39.07
CA GLY A 400 7.69 23.26 39.63
C GLY A 400 8.00 21.93 40.33
N ILE A 401 7.12 20.93 40.20
CA ILE A 401 7.25 19.61 40.83
C ILE A 401 8.11 18.67 39.97
N PHE A 402 8.30 19.00 38.69
CA PHE A 402 9.10 18.24 37.74
C PHE A 402 10.57 18.13 38.18
N LYS A 403 11.08 16.90 38.28
CA LYS A 403 12.48 16.59 38.60
C LYS A 403 12.94 15.36 37.81
N ILE A 404 13.96 15.53 36.97
CA ILE A 404 14.52 14.42 36.18
C ILE A 404 15.42 13.58 37.08
N LYS A 405 15.00 12.33 37.30
CA LYS A 405 15.82 11.30 37.96
C LYS A 405 16.62 10.54 36.90
N TRP A 406 17.76 11.07 36.45
CA TRP A 406 18.54 10.53 35.31
C TRP A 406 18.83 9.03 35.39
N ALA A 407 19.25 8.52 36.56
CA ALA A 407 19.51 7.09 36.74
C ALA A 407 18.24 6.24 36.54
N MET A 408 17.08 6.72 37.01
CA MET A 408 15.80 6.05 36.82
C MET A 408 15.32 6.16 35.37
N LEU A 409 15.49 7.32 34.73
CA LEU A 409 15.14 7.55 33.34
C LEU A 409 15.94 6.62 32.41
N LEU A 410 17.26 6.56 32.55
CA LEU A 410 18.13 5.71 31.74
C LEU A 410 17.82 4.22 31.93
N ARG A 411 17.63 3.79 33.18
CA ARG A 411 17.23 2.41 33.49
C ARG A 411 15.88 2.08 32.84
N ASN A 412 14.90 2.95 32.97
CA ASN A 412 13.56 2.73 32.43
C ASN A 412 13.53 2.78 30.89
N ALA A 413 14.34 3.62 30.27
CA ALA A 413 14.53 3.66 28.83
C ALA A 413 15.15 2.35 28.32
N LEU A 414 16.17 1.83 29.01
CA LEU A 414 16.79 0.55 28.68
C LEU A 414 15.83 -0.63 28.85
N ILE A 415 15.04 -0.65 29.94
CA ILE A 415 13.98 -1.66 30.14
C ILE A 415 12.97 -1.61 28.97
N SER A 416 12.54 -0.41 28.59
CA SER A 416 11.59 -0.22 27.48
C SER A 416 12.18 -0.72 26.15
N LEU A 417 13.44 -0.39 25.86
CA LEU A 417 14.14 -0.84 24.64
C LEU A 417 14.25 -2.36 24.57
N VAL A 418 14.66 -3.00 25.68
CA VAL A 418 14.76 -4.47 25.76
C VAL A 418 13.39 -5.12 25.54
N LEU A 419 12.32 -4.58 26.13
CA LEU A 419 10.98 -5.11 25.93
C LEU A 419 10.47 -4.94 24.50
N PHE A 420 10.77 -3.81 23.85
CA PHE A 420 10.48 -3.62 22.43
C PHE A 420 11.20 -4.66 21.55
N ILE A 421 12.50 -4.90 21.81
CA ILE A 421 13.28 -5.90 21.08
C ILE A 421 12.71 -7.31 21.33
N CYS A 422 12.38 -7.67 22.57
CA CYS A 422 11.81 -8.97 22.89
C CYS A 422 10.45 -9.19 22.21
N VAL A 423 9.54 -8.21 22.24
CA VAL A 423 8.24 -8.28 21.57
C VAL A 423 8.42 -8.33 20.06
N GLY A 424 9.32 -7.50 19.51
CA GLY A 424 9.63 -7.50 18.08
C GLY A 424 10.18 -8.84 17.60
N LEU A 425 11.14 -9.42 18.32
CA LEU A 425 11.67 -10.76 18.01
C LEU A 425 10.59 -11.85 18.14
N SER A 426 9.69 -11.74 19.12
CA SER A 426 8.58 -12.69 19.29
C SER A 426 7.60 -12.62 18.11
N ILE A 427 7.26 -11.41 17.67
CA ILE A 427 6.42 -11.20 16.47
C ILE A 427 7.15 -11.76 15.24
N ARG A 428 8.45 -11.47 15.10
CA ARG A 428 9.27 -11.96 13.98
C ARG A 428 9.25 -13.48 13.87
N VAL A 429 9.58 -14.18 14.96
CA VAL A 429 9.58 -15.66 15.01
C VAL A 429 8.19 -16.22 14.69
N PHE A 430 7.13 -15.59 15.20
CA PHE A 430 5.77 -15.99 14.88
C PHE A 430 5.43 -15.83 13.39
N LEU A 431 5.85 -14.72 12.78
CA LEU A 431 5.64 -14.46 11.35
C LEU A 431 6.47 -15.42 10.48
N GLU A 432 7.74 -15.67 10.82
CA GLU A 432 8.62 -16.60 10.11
C GLU A 432 8.07 -18.04 10.14
N GLN A 433 7.44 -18.48 11.24
CA GLN A 433 6.81 -19.80 11.32
C GLN A 433 5.55 -19.95 10.48
N GLN A 434 4.82 -18.86 10.24
CA GLN A 434 3.58 -18.87 9.44
C GLN A 434 3.82 -18.71 7.94
N GLN A 435 4.97 -18.14 7.54
CA GLN A 435 5.32 -17.94 6.15
C GLN A 435 5.57 -19.31 5.51
N SER A 436 4.56 -19.84 4.84
CA SER A 436 4.65 -21.10 4.09
C SER A 436 5.65 -20.90 2.95
N THR A 437 6.61 -21.81 2.84
CA THR A 437 7.65 -21.92 1.81
C THR A 437 7.10 -22.16 0.39
N GLU A 438 6.14 -21.36 -0.08
CA GLU A 438 5.84 -21.29 -1.50
C GLU A 438 6.86 -20.36 -2.15
N HIS A 439 7.94 -20.95 -2.66
CA HIS A 439 8.97 -20.21 -3.38
C HIS A 439 8.34 -19.62 -4.66
N PRO A 440 8.42 -18.31 -4.90
CA PRO A 440 7.83 -17.67 -6.08
C PRO A 440 8.29 -18.31 -7.39
N GLU A 441 9.54 -18.78 -7.43
CA GLU A 441 10.13 -19.54 -8.54
C GLU A 441 9.29 -20.77 -8.96
N GLN A 442 8.70 -21.46 -7.97
CA GLN A 442 7.87 -22.63 -8.23
C GLN A 442 6.51 -22.24 -8.79
N LYS A 443 6.01 -21.03 -8.52
CA LYS A 443 4.68 -20.61 -8.98
C LYS A 443 4.65 -20.43 -10.49
N ILE A 444 5.59 -19.69 -11.07
CA ILE A 444 5.63 -19.47 -12.52
C ILE A 444 5.88 -20.78 -13.27
N LEU A 445 6.76 -21.64 -12.75
CA LEU A 445 7.06 -22.96 -13.34
C LEU A 445 6.00 -24.03 -13.09
N GLN A 446 4.96 -23.75 -12.30
CA GLN A 446 3.80 -24.63 -12.11
C GLN A 446 2.57 -24.17 -12.89
N MET A 447 2.64 -23.01 -13.55
CA MET A 447 1.54 -22.51 -14.37
C MET A 447 1.23 -23.44 -15.55
N LYS A 448 -0.04 -23.46 -15.90
CA LYS A 448 -0.60 -24.26 -16.99
C LYS A 448 -1.37 -23.36 -17.95
N LEU A 449 -1.53 -23.85 -19.18
CA LEU A 449 -2.40 -23.25 -20.19
C LEU A 449 -3.82 -23.13 -19.64
N LEU A 450 -4.43 -21.96 -19.84
CA LEU A 450 -5.86 -21.75 -19.61
C LEU A 450 -6.69 -22.42 -20.71
N ASN A 451 -6.14 -22.52 -21.91
CA ASN A 451 -6.78 -23.15 -23.05
C ASN A 451 -5.94 -24.31 -23.60
N ASP A 452 -6.31 -25.54 -23.23
CA ASP A 452 -5.71 -26.77 -23.74
C ASP A 452 -6.72 -27.61 -24.56
N ARG A 453 -7.62 -26.93 -25.28
CA ARG A 453 -8.72 -27.59 -26.01
C ARG A 453 -8.35 -28.01 -27.43
N VAL A 454 -7.23 -27.52 -27.94
CA VAL A 454 -6.79 -27.75 -29.32
C VAL A 454 -5.68 -28.80 -29.32
N ALA A 455 -5.72 -29.72 -30.27
CA ALA A 455 -4.62 -30.65 -30.49
C ALA A 455 -3.37 -29.86 -30.90
N HIS A 456 -2.31 -29.97 -30.10
CA HIS A 456 -1.05 -29.27 -30.32
C HIS A 456 0.12 -30.24 -30.39
N THR A 457 1.15 -29.87 -31.17
CA THR A 457 2.43 -30.59 -31.25
C THR A 457 3.58 -29.59 -31.23
N VAL A 458 4.74 -30.00 -30.74
CA VAL A 458 5.97 -29.20 -30.78
C VAL A 458 6.98 -29.91 -31.67
N ALA A 459 7.40 -29.25 -32.75
CA ALA A 459 8.40 -29.78 -33.66
C ALA A 459 9.80 -29.63 -33.04
N SER A 460 10.70 -30.59 -33.28
CA SER A 460 12.07 -30.52 -32.78
C SER A 460 13.00 -29.68 -33.66
N ILE A 461 12.65 -29.46 -34.93
CA ILE A 461 13.49 -28.77 -35.92
C ILE A 461 12.58 -27.96 -36.87
N PRO A 462 12.95 -26.72 -37.22
CA PRO A 462 12.26 -25.95 -38.24
C PRO A 462 12.43 -26.61 -39.62
N MET A 463 11.31 -27.00 -40.22
CA MET A 463 11.27 -27.53 -41.59
C MET A 463 10.26 -26.75 -42.42
N PRO A 464 10.53 -26.51 -43.72
CA PRO A 464 9.60 -25.83 -44.61
C PRO A 464 8.24 -26.51 -44.67
N ASN A 465 7.21 -25.73 -44.97
CA ASN A 465 5.85 -26.22 -45.11
C ASN A 465 5.75 -27.33 -46.17
N SER A 466 5.19 -28.48 -45.75
CA SER A 466 4.98 -29.64 -46.61
C SER A 466 3.95 -29.39 -47.72
N VAL A 467 3.06 -28.42 -47.51
CA VAL A 467 2.08 -27.95 -48.50
C VAL A 467 2.53 -26.61 -49.07
N ALA A 468 3.00 -26.62 -50.31
CA ALA A 468 3.39 -25.40 -51.02
C ALA A 468 2.18 -24.46 -51.22
N LEU A 469 2.42 -23.15 -51.13
CA LEU A 469 1.39 -22.15 -51.39
C LEU A 469 1.07 -22.09 -52.90
N ALA A 470 -0.18 -22.36 -53.29
CA ALA A 470 -0.55 -22.31 -54.70
C ALA A 470 -0.57 -20.86 -55.23
N PRO A 471 -0.31 -20.62 -56.53
CA PRO A 471 -0.36 -19.28 -57.10
C PRO A 471 -1.72 -18.59 -56.86
N GLY A 472 -1.70 -17.45 -56.18
CA GLY A 472 -2.92 -16.68 -55.83
C GLY A 472 -3.70 -17.19 -54.61
N GLN A 473 -3.24 -18.26 -53.96
CA GLN A 473 -3.76 -18.71 -52.67
C GLN A 473 -3.17 -17.85 -51.55
N ASN A 474 -4.00 -17.41 -50.59
CA ASN A 474 -3.54 -16.75 -49.38
C ASN A 474 -3.22 -17.77 -48.27
N LEU A 475 -2.39 -17.37 -47.31
CA LEU A 475 -1.93 -18.21 -46.21
C LEU A 475 -3.09 -18.74 -45.36
N ILE A 476 -4.12 -17.93 -45.12
CA ILE A 476 -5.31 -18.36 -44.36
C ILE A 476 -6.04 -19.53 -45.05
N ALA A 477 -6.14 -19.54 -46.39
CA ALA A 477 -6.72 -20.65 -47.13
C ALA A 477 -5.83 -21.90 -47.07
N ARG A 478 -4.50 -21.74 -47.11
CA ARG A 478 -3.55 -22.84 -46.95
C ARG A 478 -3.66 -23.48 -45.56
N ILE A 479 -3.72 -22.66 -44.51
CA ILE A 479 -3.89 -23.10 -43.11
C ILE A 479 -5.18 -23.93 -42.97
N ARG A 480 -6.29 -23.45 -43.51
CA ARG A 480 -7.57 -24.18 -43.50
C ARG A 480 -7.50 -25.50 -44.27
N GLN A 481 -6.87 -25.49 -45.45
CA GLN A 481 -6.73 -26.68 -46.29
C GLN A 481 -5.95 -27.79 -45.59
N ARG A 482 -4.86 -27.45 -44.88
CA ARG A 482 -4.05 -28.43 -44.15
C ARG A 482 -4.57 -28.72 -42.73
N SER A 483 -5.53 -27.93 -42.26
CA SER A 483 -6.12 -28.03 -40.92
C SER A 483 -5.12 -27.94 -39.76
N VAL A 484 -3.99 -27.27 -39.99
CA VAL A 484 -2.93 -27.02 -39.00
C VAL A 484 -2.41 -25.60 -39.20
N ILE A 485 -2.28 -24.80 -38.13
CA ILE A 485 -1.50 -23.56 -38.15
C ILE A 485 -0.12 -23.83 -37.58
N ARG A 486 0.93 -23.31 -38.23
CA ARG A 486 2.32 -23.47 -37.80
C ARG A 486 2.83 -22.17 -37.21
N VAL A 487 3.26 -22.21 -35.96
CA VAL A 487 3.62 -21.05 -35.17
C VAL A 487 5.07 -21.14 -34.73
N GLY A 488 5.89 -20.20 -35.17
CA GLY A 488 7.25 -20.02 -34.71
C GLY A 488 7.27 -19.51 -33.26
N ILE A 489 8.05 -20.16 -32.40
CA ILE A 489 8.23 -19.78 -31.00
C ILE A 489 9.71 -19.71 -30.60
N HIS A 490 10.00 -18.94 -29.57
CA HIS A 490 11.27 -18.98 -28.86
C HIS A 490 11.03 -19.64 -27.50
N GLU A 491 11.80 -20.68 -27.18
CA GLU A 491 11.53 -21.56 -26.03
C GLU A 491 11.94 -20.94 -24.69
N ASP A 492 12.79 -19.91 -24.69
CA ASP A 492 13.28 -19.25 -23.48
C ASP A 492 12.86 -17.77 -23.44
N SER A 493 11.55 -17.51 -23.39
CA SER A 493 11.00 -16.15 -23.38
C SER A 493 9.92 -15.99 -22.33
N LEU A 494 10.32 -16.08 -21.05
CA LEU A 494 9.44 -15.84 -19.92
C LEU A 494 8.83 -14.42 -19.96
N PRO A 495 7.53 -14.25 -19.64
CA PRO A 495 6.49 -15.26 -19.40
C PRO A 495 5.66 -15.62 -20.67
N PHE A 496 6.16 -15.31 -21.87
CA PHE A 496 5.47 -15.47 -23.14
C PHE A 496 5.49 -16.91 -23.69
N SER A 497 6.64 -17.58 -23.64
CA SER A 497 6.84 -18.95 -24.13
C SER A 497 8.01 -19.58 -23.37
N PHE A 498 7.74 -20.65 -22.63
CA PHE A 498 8.71 -21.38 -21.83
C PHE A 498 8.26 -22.79 -21.48
N TYR A 499 9.18 -23.66 -21.05
CA TYR A 499 8.84 -24.96 -20.50
C TYR A 499 8.63 -24.91 -18.99
N ASN A 500 7.51 -25.43 -18.52
CA ASN A 500 7.22 -25.55 -17.10
C ASN A 500 7.94 -26.75 -16.45
N ASN A 501 7.81 -26.93 -15.14
CA ASN A 501 8.41 -28.06 -14.40
C ASN A 501 7.88 -29.45 -14.83
N GLN A 502 6.82 -29.51 -15.64
CA GLN A 502 6.27 -30.73 -16.22
C GLN A 502 6.79 -30.96 -17.65
N ALA A 503 7.77 -30.19 -18.10
CA ALA A 503 8.31 -30.18 -19.47
C ALA A 503 7.22 -29.92 -20.53
N GLN A 504 6.21 -29.13 -20.19
CA GLN A 504 5.17 -28.69 -21.12
C GLN A 504 5.47 -27.27 -21.59
N LEU A 505 5.33 -27.03 -22.89
CA LEU A 505 5.41 -25.70 -23.48
C LEU A 505 4.20 -24.88 -23.06
N VAL A 506 4.44 -23.78 -22.35
CA VAL A 506 3.41 -22.90 -21.80
C VAL A 506 3.81 -21.42 -21.93
N GLY A 507 2.89 -20.52 -21.62
CA GLY A 507 3.15 -19.08 -21.60
C GLY A 507 2.02 -18.27 -22.23
N PHE A 508 2.09 -16.95 -22.07
CA PHE A 508 1.08 -16.02 -22.58
C PHE A 508 0.81 -16.20 -24.08
N ASP A 509 1.87 -16.27 -24.88
CA ASP A 509 1.75 -16.35 -26.34
C ASP A 509 1.30 -17.74 -26.78
N ILE A 510 1.70 -18.79 -26.06
CA ILE A 510 1.25 -20.16 -26.31
C ILE A 510 -0.27 -20.25 -26.12
N ASP A 511 -0.78 -19.80 -24.98
CA ASP A 511 -2.23 -19.78 -24.71
C ASP A 511 -3.00 -18.92 -25.72
N LEU A 512 -2.46 -17.74 -26.07
CA LEU A 512 -3.09 -16.87 -27.07
C LEU A 512 -3.21 -17.59 -28.43
N MET A 513 -2.17 -18.33 -28.83
CA MET A 513 -2.19 -19.08 -30.08
C MET A 513 -3.10 -20.30 -30.04
N MET A 514 -3.30 -20.91 -28.87
CA MET A 514 -4.32 -21.95 -28.66
C MET A 514 -5.73 -21.39 -28.93
N TYR A 515 -6.05 -20.18 -28.44
CA TYR A 515 -7.32 -19.52 -28.76
C TYR A 515 -7.45 -19.20 -30.25
N LEU A 516 -6.38 -18.76 -30.91
CA LEU A 516 -6.40 -18.50 -32.35
C LEU A 516 -6.71 -19.78 -33.14
N ALA A 517 -6.07 -20.90 -32.79
CA ALA A 517 -6.29 -22.18 -33.43
C ALA A 517 -7.71 -22.73 -33.19
N GLU A 518 -8.26 -22.55 -31.97
CA GLU A 518 -9.64 -22.89 -31.62
C GLU A 518 -10.64 -22.13 -32.50
N ASP A 519 -10.48 -20.80 -32.61
CA ASP A 519 -11.35 -19.94 -33.43
C ASP A 519 -11.22 -20.23 -34.94
N LEU A 520 -10.03 -20.66 -35.39
CA LEU A 520 -9.78 -21.11 -36.75
C LEU A 520 -10.28 -22.55 -37.02
N GLN A 521 -10.61 -23.31 -35.98
CA GLN A 521 -10.97 -24.73 -36.03
C GLN A 521 -9.88 -25.60 -36.70
N VAL A 522 -8.62 -25.33 -36.37
CA VAL A 522 -7.45 -26.07 -36.85
C VAL A 522 -6.61 -26.58 -35.68
N ALA A 523 -5.78 -27.61 -35.90
CA ALA A 523 -4.74 -27.98 -34.95
C ALA A 523 -3.57 -26.98 -34.99
N ILE A 524 -2.66 -27.04 -34.03
CA ILE A 524 -1.50 -26.15 -33.95
C ILE A 524 -0.19 -26.94 -33.84
N GLU A 525 0.82 -26.48 -34.57
CA GLU A 525 2.19 -26.99 -34.49
C GLU A 525 3.11 -25.84 -34.10
N PHE A 526 3.74 -25.94 -32.92
CA PHE A 526 4.74 -25.00 -32.44
C PHE A 526 6.12 -25.41 -32.96
N ILE A 527 6.87 -24.46 -33.49
CA ILE A 527 8.16 -24.70 -34.15
C ILE A 527 9.19 -23.76 -33.54
N PRO A 528 10.26 -24.28 -32.91
CA PRO A 528 11.30 -23.42 -32.36
C PRO A 528 12.04 -22.69 -33.48
N TYR A 529 12.26 -21.39 -33.31
CA TYR A 529 13.13 -20.58 -34.15
C TYR A 529 14.37 -20.14 -33.37
N GLU A 530 15.47 -19.92 -34.09
CA GLU A 530 16.73 -19.47 -33.50
C GLU A 530 16.77 -17.93 -33.46
N SER A 531 17.25 -17.36 -32.36
CA SER A 531 17.48 -15.91 -32.23
C SER A 531 18.43 -15.42 -33.33
N GLY A 532 18.10 -14.29 -33.97
CA GLY A 532 18.80 -13.78 -35.15
C GLY A 532 18.35 -14.39 -36.49
N TYR A 533 17.61 -15.51 -36.48
CA TYR A 533 17.17 -16.21 -37.70
C TYR A 533 15.66 -16.15 -37.96
N LEU A 534 14.89 -15.49 -37.10
CA LEU A 534 13.44 -15.36 -37.22
C LEU A 534 13.00 -14.91 -38.63
N LEU A 535 13.59 -13.84 -39.15
CA LEU A 535 13.27 -13.32 -40.49
C LEU A 535 13.55 -14.35 -41.58
N GLN A 536 14.74 -14.98 -41.54
CA GLN A 536 15.13 -15.98 -42.52
C GLN A 536 14.18 -17.19 -42.49
N GLN A 537 13.87 -17.72 -41.31
CA GLN A 537 13.05 -18.91 -41.16
C GLN A 537 11.58 -18.67 -41.53
N LEU A 538 11.09 -17.44 -41.31
CA LEU A 538 9.77 -17.01 -41.75
C LEU A 538 9.70 -16.83 -43.29
N GLU A 539 10.80 -16.40 -43.93
CA GLU A 539 10.93 -16.34 -45.40
C GLU A 539 11.09 -17.73 -46.05
N GLU A 540 11.77 -18.66 -45.38
CA GLU A 540 11.94 -20.05 -45.81
C GLU A 540 10.66 -20.89 -45.64
N ASP A 541 9.56 -20.26 -45.21
CA ASP A 541 8.24 -20.88 -45.04
C ASP A 541 8.27 -22.02 -44.00
N ASN A 542 9.10 -21.88 -42.95
CA ASN A 542 9.18 -22.84 -41.85
C ASN A 542 7.93 -22.78 -40.95
N PHE A 543 7.30 -21.60 -40.81
CA PHE A 543 6.07 -21.36 -40.05
C PHE A 543 5.25 -20.23 -40.69
N ASP A 544 3.94 -20.16 -40.41
CA ASP A 544 3.07 -19.13 -41.00
C ASP A 544 3.17 -17.79 -40.25
N ILE A 545 3.28 -17.88 -38.92
CA ILE A 545 3.34 -16.76 -38.01
C ILE A 545 4.39 -17.03 -36.93
N ALA A 546 4.86 -15.99 -36.25
CA ALA A 546 5.72 -16.12 -35.08
C ALA A 546 5.28 -15.24 -33.92
N VAL A 547 5.51 -15.74 -32.71
CA VAL A 547 5.21 -15.11 -31.41
C VAL A 547 6.41 -15.32 -30.47
N SER A 548 6.28 -15.03 -29.17
CA SER A 548 7.29 -15.07 -28.09
C SER A 548 7.85 -13.70 -27.74
N GLY A 549 6.95 -12.74 -27.48
CA GLY A 549 7.29 -11.40 -27.04
C GLY A 549 8.00 -10.58 -28.13
N ILE A 550 7.56 -10.70 -29.39
CA ILE A 550 8.19 -10.01 -30.52
C ILE A 550 7.87 -8.52 -30.47
N THR A 551 8.92 -7.71 -30.29
CA THR A 551 8.84 -6.25 -30.34
C THR A 551 9.44 -5.74 -31.66
N PRO A 552 8.67 -5.10 -32.56
CA PRO A 552 9.18 -4.68 -33.87
C PRO A 552 10.32 -3.68 -33.72
N ASN A 553 11.43 -3.92 -34.42
CA ASN A 553 12.50 -2.93 -34.57
C ASN A 553 12.45 -2.30 -35.97
N THR A 554 13.03 -1.11 -36.12
CA THR A 554 12.98 -0.35 -37.38
C THR A 554 13.71 -1.04 -38.52
N SER A 555 14.75 -1.82 -38.24
CA SER A 555 15.51 -2.59 -39.22
C SER A 555 14.67 -3.71 -39.85
N LEU A 556 13.91 -4.45 -39.05
CA LEU A 556 13.03 -5.52 -39.51
C LEU A 556 11.82 -4.96 -40.28
N LEU A 557 11.26 -3.83 -39.84
CA LEU A 557 10.19 -3.12 -40.57
C LEU A 557 10.65 -2.65 -41.96
N ALA A 558 11.92 -2.25 -42.10
CA ALA A 558 12.48 -1.80 -43.37
C ALA A 558 12.66 -2.92 -44.41
N SER A 559 12.61 -4.20 -44.01
CA SER A 559 12.76 -5.34 -44.92
C SER A 559 11.62 -5.48 -45.94
N THR A 560 10.45 -4.86 -45.71
CA THR A 560 9.21 -4.94 -46.52
C THR A 560 8.63 -6.35 -46.73
N ARG A 561 9.20 -7.38 -46.11
CA ARG A 561 8.85 -8.80 -46.34
C ARG A 561 8.13 -9.47 -45.17
N ILE A 562 8.19 -8.87 -43.99
CA ILE A 562 7.40 -9.27 -42.81
C ILE A 562 6.29 -8.25 -42.60
N LEU A 563 5.10 -8.75 -42.27
CA LEU A 563 4.02 -7.93 -41.75
C LEU A 563 3.84 -8.21 -40.25
N TYR A 564 3.43 -7.19 -39.51
CA TYR A 564 3.17 -7.30 -38.08
C TYR A 564 1.70 -7.00 -37.83
N SER A 565 1.10 -7.76 -36.92
CA SER A 565 -0.24 -7.47 -36.45
C SER A 565 -0.30 -6.15 -35.66
N THR A 566 -1.50 -5.71 -35.31
CA THR A 566 -1.70 -4.76 -34.22
C THR A 566 -1.19 -5.33 -32.89
N SER A 567 -0.75 -4.45 -31.99
CA SER A 567 -0.26 -4.82 -30.65
C SER A 567 -1.34 -5.55 -29.85
N TYR A 568 -0.99 -6.69 -29.26
CA TYR A 568 -1.85 -7.37 -28.27
C TYR A 568 -1.46 -7.04 -26.83
N LEU A 569 -0.23 -6.56 -26.61
CA LEU A 569 0.27 -6.14 -25.31
C LEU A 569 1.29 -5.01 -25.50
N ASP A 570 1.16 -3.93 -24.72
CA ASP A 570 2.17 -2.87 -24.66
C ASP A 570 3.02 -3.09 -23.40
N THR A 571 4.30 -3.42 -23.62
CA THR A 571 5.26 -3.70 -22.55
C THR A 571 6.03 -2.47 -22.15
N HIS A 572 6.61 -2.46 -20.95
CA HIS A 572 7.32 -1.31 -20.40
C HIS A 572 8.82 -1.58 -20.37
N MET A 573 9.66 -0.63 -20.77
CA MET A 573 11.11 -0.81 -20.69
C MET A 573 11.57 -0.84 -19.22
N ALA A 574 12.45 -1.77 -18.87
CA ALA A 574 12.98 -1.96 -17.53
C ALA A 574 14.43 -2.45 -17.55
N LEU A 575 15.11 -2.32 -16.41
CA LEU A 575 16.40 -2.94 -16.14
C LEU A 575 16.21 -4.01 -15.07
N VAL A 576 16.79 -5.18 -15.29
CA VAL A 576 17.01 -6.18 -14.23
C VAL A 576 18.42 -5.99 -13.69
N VAL A 577 18.52 -5.76 -12.39
CA VAL A 577 19.76 -5.40 -11.70
C VAL A 577 19.92 -6.26 -10.45
N PRO A 578 21.14 -6.47 -9.94
CA PRO A 578 21.33 -7.11 -8.64
C PRO A 578 20.56 -6.33 -7.57
N ASP A 579 19.83 -7.03 -6.68
CA ASP A 579 18.92 -6.41 -5.71
C ASP A 579 19.60 -5.32 -4.87
N HIS A 580 20.81 -5.61 -4.38
CA HIS A 580 21.63 -4.67 -3.62
C HIS A 580 22.00 -3.37 -4.35
N SER A 581 21.89 -3.34 -5.69
CA SER A 581 22.22 -2.21 -6.55
C SER A 581 21.00 -1.45 -7.06
N ARG A 582 19.77 -1.87 -6.72
CA ARG A 582 18.50 -1.29 -7.20
C ARG A 582 18.48 0.23 -7.29
N LYS A 583 18.83 0.93 -6.20
CA LYS A 583 18.78 2.40 -6.11
C LYS A 583 19.67 3.12 -7.12
N GLN A 584 20.81 2.52 -7.44
CA GLN A 584 21.77 3.12 -8.36
C GLN A 584 21.19 3.20 -9.78
N PHE A 585 20.26 2.30 -10.11
CA PHE A 585 19.69 2.14 -11.44
C PHE A 585 18.22 2.59 -11.52
N SER A 586 17.65 3.15 -10.43
CA SER A 586 16.25 3.59 -10.38
C SER A 586 16.00 5.02 -10.90
N ASP A 587 17.05 5.83 -11.12
CA ASP A 587 16.94 7.19 -11.66
C ASP A 587 17.80 7.35 -12.93
N ILE A 588 17.14 7.71 -14.03
CA ILE A 588 17.78 7.94 -15.34
C ILE A 588 18.90 9.00 -15.30
N ASN A 589 18.81 9.98 -14.41
CA ASN A 589 19.86 11.00 -14.24
C ASN A 589 21.10 10.47 -13.52
N GLN A 590 20.95 9.42 -12.72
CA GLN A 590 22.08 8.73 -12.07
C GLN A 590 22.72 7.75 -13.04
N LEU A 591 21.90 7.02 -13.79
CA LEU A 591 22.32 6.10 -14.84
C LEU A 591 23.28 6.75 -15.84
N SER A 592 22.93 7.92 -16.38
CA SER A 592 23.78 8.64 -17.36
C SER A 592 25.16 9.06 -16.83
N LYS A 593 25.40 8.99 -15.51
CA LYS A 593 26.69 9.32 -14.89
C LYS A 593 27.58 8.11 -14.63
N LEU A 594 27.02 6.90 -14.71
CA LEU A 594 27.78 5.68 -14.50
C LEU A 594 28.67 5.40 -15.72
N LYS A 595 29.83 4.79 -15.46
CA LYS A 595 30.80 4.43 -16.49
C LYS A 595 31.15 2.96 -16.37
N ASN A 596 31.54 2.36 -17.49
CA ASN A 596 31.93 0.95 -17.59
C ASN A 596 30.84 -0.02 -17.12
N ILE A 597 29.58 0.31 -17.39
CA ILE A 597 28.47 -0.59 -17.16
C ILE A 597 28.36 -1.53 -18.35
N HIS A 598 28.27 -2.83 -18.05
CA HIS A 598 27.95 -3.85 -19.02
C HIS A 598 26.46 -4.14 -18.97
N ILE A 599 25.83 -4.18 -20.14
CA ILE A 599 24.40 -4.37 -20.26
C ILE A 599 24.09 -5.45 -21.29
N GLY A 600 23.40 -6.48 -20.84
CA GLY A 600 22.83 -7.52 -21.68
C GLY A 600 21.53 -7.04 -22.32
N VAL A 601 21.30 -7.39 -23.57
CA VAL A 601 20.01 -7.15 -24.24
C VAL A 601 19.75 -8.29 -25.22
N ARG A 602 18.52 -8.81 -25.27
CA ARG A 602 18.17 -9.88 -26.21
C ARG A 602 18.31 -9.38 -27.66
N LYS A 603 18.90 -10.21 -28.52
CA LYS A 603 18.96 -10.01 -29.97
C LYS A 603 17.56 -9.77 -30.54
N ASP A 604 17.49 -9.01 -31.63
CA ASP A 604 16.27 -8.64 -32.36
C ASP A 604 15.22 -7.81 -31.58
N SER A 605 15.39 -7.61 -30.27
CA SER A 605 14.51 -6.76 -29.48
C SER A 605 14.57 -5.31 -29.95
N ASN A 606 13.45 -4.59 -29.82
CA ASN A 606 13.42 -3.14 -30.07
C ASN A 606 14.37 -2.39 -29.12
N PHE A 607 14.61 -2.95 -27.93
CA PHE A 607 15.48 -2.40 -26.91
C PHE A 607 16.96 -2.39 -27.34
N ALA A 608 17.42 -3.42 -28.07
CA ALA A 608 18.79 -3.47 -28.61
C ALA A 608 19.06 -2.30 -29.57
N ALA A 609 18.08 -1.89 -30.37
CA ALA A 609 18.22 -0.72 -31.25
C ALA A 609 18.25 0.60 -30.46
N ARG A 610 17.60 0.66 -29.30
CA ARG A 610 17.47 1.89 -28.48
C ARG A 610 18.60 2.08 -27.48
N ILE A 611 19.26 0.99 -27.07
CA ILE A 611 20.25 1.02 -25.99
C ILE A 611 21.43 1.94 -26.29
N HIS A 612 21.91 1.98 -27.53
CA HIS A 612 23.00 2.85 -27.95
C HIS A 612 22.63 4.34 -27.95
N MET A 613 21.33 4.65 -28.12
CA MET A 613 20.84 6.03 -28.01
C MET A 613 20.69 6.46 -26.55
N LEU A 614 20.28 5.54 -25.68
CA LEU A 614 20.06 5.81 -24.25
C LEU A 614 21.38 5.80 -23.45
N PHE A 615 22.29 4.90 -23.79
CA PHE A 615 23.53 4.63 -23.06
C PHE A 615 24.72 4.46 -24.02
N PRO A 616 25.20 5.55 -24.65
CA PRO A 616 26.28 5.48 -25.63
C PRO A 616 27.64 5.00 -25.05
N ASP A 617 27.84 5.21 -23.75
CA ASP A 617 29.11 4.88 -23.05
C ASP A 617 29.12 3.47 -22.42
N TYR A 618 28.04 2.70 -22.57
CA TYR A 618 27.91 1.36 -21.97
C TYR A 618 28.41 0.27 -22.92
N VAL A 619 28.93 -0.82 -22.35
CA VAL A 619 29.33 -2.01 -23.10
C VAL A 619 28.10 -2.89 -23.29
N VAL A 620 27.56 -2.91 -24.49
CA VAL A 620 26.36 -3.67 -24.84
C VAL A 620 26.75 -5.07 -25.29
N THR A 621 26.13 -6.09 -24.72
CA THR A 621 26.25 -7.48 -25.18
C THR A 621 24.90 -7.99 -25.62
N GLU A 622 24.81 -8.45 -26.85
CA GLU A 622 23.59 -9.04 -27.38
C GLU A 622 23.52 -10.52 -26.99
N LEU A 623 22.38 -10.92 -26.42
CA LEU A 623 22.12 -12.25 -25.91
C LEU A 623 21.20 -13.04 -26.85
N ASP A 624 21.43 -14.34 -26.98
CA ASP A 624 20.53 -15.22 -27.72
C ASP A 624 19.23 -15.43 -26.92
N SER A 625 19.36 -15.61 -25.60
CA SER A 625 18.25 -15.68 -24.65
C SER A 625 18.49 -14.78 -23.44
N GLU A 626 17.40 -14.33 -22.80
CA GLU A 626 17.50 -13.67 -21.49
C GLU A 626 17.96 -14.65 -20.39
N ALA A 627 17.75 -15.96 -20.59
CA ALA A 627 18.29 -17.01 -19.71
C ALA A 627 19.82 -16.94 -19.60
N ASP A 628 20.50 -16.67 -20.73
CA ASP A 628 21.97 -16.62 -20.80
C ASP A 628 22.57 -15.55 -19.87
N PHE A 629 21.80 -14.50 -19.56
CA PHE A 629 22.20 -13.46 -18.63
C PHE A 629 22.34 -14.02 -17.20
N PHE A 630 21.46 -14.93 -16.80
CA PHE A 630 21.46 -15.48 -15.44
C PHE A 630 22.41 -16.69 -15.30
N ASP A 631 22.54 -17.50 -16.37
CA ASP A 631 23.34 -18.72 -16.34
C ASP A 631 24.85 -18.47 -16.52
N SER A 632 25.23 -17.36 -17.13
CA SER A 632 26.63 -17.06 -17.44
C SER A 632 27.34 -16.29 -16.32
N ALA A 633 28.48 -16.84 -15.88
CA ALA A 633 29.38 -16.16 -14.94
C ALA A 633 29.90 -14.81 -15.46
N VAL A 634 29.85 -14.56 -16.77
CA VAL A 634 30.24 -13.27 -17.38
C VAL A 634 29.28 -12.16 -16.95
N PHE A 635 27.99 -12.46 -16.82
CA PHE A 635 26.93 -11.48 -16.53
C PHE A 635 26.62 -11.34 -15.03
N GLN A 636 27.37 -12.01 -14.14
CA GLN A 636 27.28 -11.79 -12.70
C GLN A 636 27.50 -10.31 -12.36
N ASN A 637 26.61 -9.74 -11.56
CA ASN A 637 26.57 -8.32 -11.19
C ASN A 637 26.45 -7.33 -12.36
N GLN A 638 26.04 -7.78 -13.55
CA GLN A 638 25.73 -6.91 -14.67
C GLN A 638 24.23 -6.57 -14.70
N ILE A 639 23.78 -5.92 -15.77
CA ILE A 639 22.40 -5.45 -15.94
C ILE A 639 21.81 -6.04 -17.19
N LEU A 640 20.53 -6.41 -17.15
CA LEU A 640 19.77 -6.80 -18.34
C LEU A 640 18.77 -5.72 -18.68
N LEU A 641 18.73 -5.28 -19.94
CA LEU A 641 17.68 -4.43 -20.48
C LEU A 641 16.60 -5.30 -21.11
N THR A 642 15.39 -5.24 -20.56
CA THR A 642 14.25 -6.05 -21.01
C THR A 642 12.93 -5.30 -20.75
N SER A 643 11.79 -5.94 -20.92
CA SER A 643 10.52 -5.41 -20.46
C SER A 643 10.33 -5.61 -18.95
N ALA A 644 9.53 -4.78 -18.31
CA ALA A 644 9.21 -4.91 -16.90
C ALA A 644 8.45 -6.21 -16.63
N GLU A 645 7.64 -6.65 -17.58
CA GLU A 645 6.89 -7.90 -17.55
C GLU A 645 7.80 -9.13 -17.61
N ALA A 646 8.77 -9.16 -18.54
CA ALA A 646 9.75 -10.24 -18.66
C ALA A 646 10.75 -10.21 -17.51
N GLY A 647 11.27 -9.04 -17.15
CA GLY A 647 12.17 -8.87 -16.01
C GLY A 647 11.54 -9.32 -14.69
N ALA A 648 10.25 -9.04 -14.48
CA ALA A 648 9.54 -9.52 -13.28
C ALA A 648 9.45 -11.04 -13.28
N ALA A 649 9.17 -11.67 -14.44
CA ALA A 649 9.15 -13.12 -14.55
C ALA A 649 10.53 -13.75 -14.28
N TRP A 650 11.61 -13.16 -14.79
CA TRP A 650 12.97 -13.65 -14.58
C TRP A 650 13.47 -13.51 -13.14
N THR A 651 13.11 -12.43 -12.46
CA THR A 651 13.47 -12.20 -11.05
C THR A 651 12.70 -13.13 -10.11
N LEU A 652 11.56 -13.69 -10.52
CA LEU A 652 10.92 -14.81 -9.80
C LEU A 652 11.81 -16.05 -9.75
N LEU A 653 12.57 -16.32 -10.81
CA LEU A 653 13.52 -17.44 -10.88
C LEU A 653 14.90 -17.09 -10.35
N ASN A 654 15.22 -15.80 -10.25
CA ASN A 654 16.53 -15.28 -9.88
C ASN A 654 16.38 -14.21 -8.77
N PRO A 655 16.09 -14.62 -7.53
CA PRO A 655 15.73 -13.70 -6.43
C PRO A 655 16.89 -12.78 -5.99
N ASP A 656 18.13 -13.04 -6.43
CA ASP A 656 19.28 -12.14 -6.23
C ASP A 656 19.20 -10.86 -7.09
N TYR A 657 18.24 -10.79 -8.01
CA TYR A 657 18.01 -9.69 -8.93
C TYR A 657 16.62 -9.06 -8.71
N ASP A 658 16.49 -7.79 -9.07
CA ASP A 658 15.25 -7.02 -8.99
C ASP A 658 15.05 -6.17 -10.26
N VAL A 659 13.81 -5.76 -10.50
CA VAL A 659 13.38 -4.96 -11.64
C VAL A 659 13.28 -3.49 -11.24
N VAL A 660 13.87 -2.62 -12.07
CA VAL A 660 13.74 -1.16 -11.97
C VAL A 660 13.29 -0.55 -13.29
N THR A 661 12.41 0.45 -13.21
CA THR A 661 11.88 1.18 -14.37
C THR A 661 12.27 2.67 -14.28
N PRO A 662 13.53 3.01 -14.54
CA PRO A 662 14.00 4.40 -14.50
C PRO A 662 13.44 5.25 -15.65
N PHE A 663 12.76 4.61 -16.61
CA PHE A 663 12.29 5.22 -17.85
C PHE A 663 10.88 5.80 -17.68
N SER A 664 10.56 6.85 -18.44
CA SER A 664 9.20 7.39 -18.47
C SER A 664 8.19 6.37 -19.01
N VAL A 665 6.93 6.47 -18.56
CA VAL A 665 5.81 5.56 -18.92
C VAL A 665 5.68 5.30 -20.44
N HIS A 666 6.08 6.24 -21.29
CA HIS A 666 5.99 6.11 -22.75
C HIS A 666 7.19 5.42 -23.43
N GLN A 667 8.13 4.86 -22.68
CA GLN A 667 9.34 4.25 -23.25
C GLN A 667 9.22 2.74 -23.51
N GLY A 668 8.01 2.18 -23.47
CA GLY A 668 7.70 0.78 -23.74
C GLY A 668 7.89 0.30 -25.20
N ALA A 669 7.47 -0.94 -25.47
CA ALA A 669 7.44 -1.53 -26.81
C ALA A 669 6.15 -2.35 -27.03
N PRO A 670 5.50 -2.22 -28.20
CA PRO A 670 4.36 -3.04 -28.55
C PRO A 670 4.81 -4.47 -28.84
N VAL A 671 4.04 -5.44 -28.35
CA VAL A 671 4.23 -6.85 -28.65
C VAL A 671 3.23 -7.25 -29.73
N VAL A 672 3.74 -7.87 -30.80
CA VAL A 672 2.97 -8.17 -32.02
C VAL A 672 3.18 -9.61 -32.47
N ILE A 673 2.32 -10.05 -33.38
CA ILE A 673 2.49 -11.31 -34.11
C ILE A 673 3.15 -11.00 -35.45
N ALA A 674 4.25 -11.68 -35.76
CA ALA A 674 4.92 -11.58 -37.06
C ALA A 674 4.26 -12.55 -38.06
N VAL A 675 4.04 -12.09 -39.29
CA VAL A 675 3.31 -12.84 -40.34
C VAL A 675 4.21 -13.06 -41.55
N GLY A 676 4.29 -14.32 -41.99
CA GLY A 676 5.07 -14.77 -43.14
C GLY A 676 4.56 -14.30 -44.49
N GLY A 677 5.46 -14.33 -45.48
CA GLY A 677 5.11 -14.22 -46.90
C GLY A 677 4.49 -12.89 -47.35
N ALA A 678 4.62 -11.81 -46.56
CA ALA A 678 3.96 -10.52 -46.79
C ALA A 678 2.43 -10.64 -47.07
N ASP A 679 1.75 -11.59 -46.42
CA ASP A 679 0.32 -11.83 -46.61
C ASP A 679 -0.54 -10.84 -45.81
N LEU A 680 -0.99 -9.77 -46.49
CA LEU A 680 -1.87 -8.74 -45.93
C LEU A 680 -3.23 -9.28 -45.46
N MET A 681 -3.71 -10.38 -46.03
CA MET A 681 -5.00 -10.94 -45.63
C MET A 681 -4.88 -11.64 -44.27
N LEU A 682 -3.81 -12.40 -44.06
CA LEU A 682 -3.55 -13.05 -42.78
C LEU A 682 -3.21 -12.02 -41.69
N GLU A 683 -2.39 -11.02 -41.99
CA GLU A 683 -2.12 -9.93 -41.04
C GLU A 683 -3.42 -9.22 -40.64
N HIS A 684 -4.24 -8.81 -41.61
CA HIS A 684 -5.49 -8.09 -41.32
C HIS A 684 -6.46 -8.95 -40.50
N PHE A 685 -6.54 -10.25 -40.81
CA PHE A 685 -7.34 -11.20 -40.03
C PHE A 685 -6.87 -11.26 -38.58
N ILE A 686 -5.57 -11.46 -38.34
CA ILE A 686 -4.98 -11.54 -37.00
C ILE A 686 -5.16 -10.23 -36.24
N SER A 687 -4.90 -9.09 -36.87
CA SER A 687 -5.10 -7.77 -36.26
C SER A 687 -6.54 -7.51 -35.86
N THR A 688 -7.50 -7.96 -36.66
CA THR A 688 -8.93 -7.88 -36.32
C THR A 688 -9.28 -8.83 -35.18
N TRP A 689 -8.74 -10.05 -35.22
CA TRP A 689 -8.94 -11.06 -34.18
C TRP A 689 -8.38 -10.60 -32.82
N ILE A 690 -7.18 -10.01 -32.76
CA ILE A 690 -6.59 -9.45 -31.54
C ILE A 690 -7.54 -8.41 -30.92
N LYS A 691 -8.11 -7.49 -31.73
CA LYS A 691 -9.06 -6.50 -31.22
C LYS A 691 -10.32 -7.11 -30.63
N LEU A 692 -10.80 -8.21 -31.22
CA LEU A 692 -11.93 -8.96 -30.65
C LEU A 692 -11.57 -9.56 -29.28
N LYS A 693 -10.37 -10.15 -29.15
CA LYS A 693 -9.87 -10.74 -27.89
C LYS A 693 -9.51 -9.71 -26.82
N GLN A 694 -9.20 -8.48 -27.22
CA GLN A 694 -9.09 -7.35 -26.29
C GLN A 694 -10.48 -6.94 -25.78
N THR A 695 -11.49 -6.95 -26.66
CA THR A 695 -12.85 -6.52 -26.33
C THR A 695 -13.61 -7.53 -25.47
N ASP A 696 -13.39 -8.83 -25.69
CA ASP A 696 -14.06 -9.89 -24.92
C ASP A 696 -13.37 -10.22 -23.58
N GLY A 697 -12.22 -9.60 -23.31
CA GLY A 697 -11.45 -9.77 -22.07
C GLY A 697 -10.52 -10.99 -22.05
N THR A 698 -10.37 -11.73 -23.15
CA THR A 698 -9.46 -12.88 -23.22
C THR A 698 -8.01 -12.47 -22.95
N ILE A 699 -7.54 -11.39 -23.59
CA ILE A 699 -6.17 -10.89 -23.39
C ILE A 699 -5.96 -10.41 -21.94
N ASP A 700 -6.95 -9.77 -21.32
CA ASP A 700 -6.89 -9.36 -19.91
C ASP A 700 -6.80 -10.57 -18.97
N ALA A 701 -7.51 -11.66 -19.28
CA ALA A 701 -7.44 -12.90 -18.51
C ALA A 701 -6.05 -13.56 -18.63
N LEU A 702 -5.48 -13.61 -19.83
CA LEU A 702 -4.12 -14.09 -20.05
C LEU A 702 -3.09 -13.22 -19.34
N PHE A 703 -3.26 -11.90 -19.36
CA PHE A 703 -2.36 -10.96 -18.68
C PHE A 703 -2.39 -11.18 -17.16
N LYS A 704 -3.57 -11.32 -16.58
CA LYS A 704 -3.72 -11.61 -15.14
C LYS A 704 -3.03 -12.92 -14.75
N HIS A 705 -3.19 -13.96 -15.56
CA HIS A 705 -2.62 -15.29 -15.30
C HIS A 705 -1.10 -15.31 -15.47
N TRP A 706 -0.61 -14.98 -16.66
CA TRP A 706 0.81 -15.14 -17.02
C TRP A 706 1.71 -14.01 -16.54
N ILE A 707 1.20 -12.77 -16.48
CA ILE A 707 2.00 -11.58 -16.14
C ILE A 707 1.85 -11.25 -14.65
N GLN A 708 0.62 -11.22 -14.13
CA GLN A 708 0.36 -10.88 -12.72
C GLN A 708 0.33 -12.08 -11.77
N GLY A 709 0.48 -13.30 -12.27
CA GLY A 709 0.44 -14.52 -11.47
C GLY A 709 -0.85 -14.77 -10.71
N LYS A 710 -1.96 -14.20 -11.20
CA LYS A 710 -3.29 -14.41 -10.64
C LYS A 710 -3.89 -15.63 -11.32
N ASN A 711 -3.94 -16.75 -10.61
CA ASN A 711 -4.64 -17.95 -11.09
C ASN A 711 -6.06 -17.58 -11.52
N THR A 712 -6.32 -17.64 -12.83
CA THR A 712 -7.66 -17.64 -13.42
C THR A 712 -8.23 -19.06 -13.44
N GLN A 713 -8.01 -19.84 -12.37
CA GLN A 713 -9.14 -20.64 -11.94
C GLN A 713 -10.25 -19.63 -11.68
N GLN A 714 -11.39 -19.77 -12.36
CA GLN A 714 -12.63 -19.08 -11.99
C GLN A 714 -12.58 -18.89 -10.49
N GLN A 715 -12.55 -17.65 -9.99
CA GLN A 715 -12.54 -17.37 -8.56
C GLN A 715 -13.55 -18.33 -7.96
N GLU A 716 -13.08 -19.42 -7.33
CA GLU A 716 -14.01 -20.38 -6.78
C GLU A 716 -14.77 -19.53 -5.79
N PRO A 717 -16.09 -19.33 -6.02
CA PRO A 717 -16.83 -18.35 -5.27
C PRO A 717 -16.58 -18.66 -3.82
N ARG A 718 -15.95 -17.69 -3.14
CA ARG A 718 -15.33 -17.92 -1.84
C ARG A 718 -16.23 -18.78 -0.98
N TRP A 719 -15.66 -19.83 -0.37
CA TRP A 719 -16.38 -20.75 0.52
C TRP A 719 -17.35 -19.96 1.42
N SER A 720 -18.63 -20.10 1.12
CA SER A 720 -19.72 -19.51 1.87
C SER A 720 -20.58 -20.64 2.38
N ILE A 721 -21.06 -20.50 3.62
CA ILE A 721 -21.94 -21.52 4.23
C ILE A 721 -23.18 -21.72 3.36
N LEU A 722 -23.65 -20.66 2.70
CA LEU A 722 -24.83 -20.71 1.83
C LEU A 722 -24.57 -21.50 0.54
N ASN A 723 -23.40 -21.31 -0.09
CA ASN A 723 -22.99 -22.12 -1.26
C ASN A 723 -22.73 -23.58 -0.87
N GLN A 724 -22.20 -23.84 0.33
CA GLN A 724 -21.97 -25.20 0.80
C GLN A 724 -23.28 -25.94 1.11
N ILE A 725 -24.29 -25.27 1.67
CA ILE A 725 -25.62 -25.85 1.93
C ILE A 725 -26.37 -26.08 0.60
N LEU A 726 -26.34 -25.11 -0.32
CA LEU A 726 -27.04 -25.22 -1.60
C LEU A 726 -26.38 -26.23 -2.56
N ASN A 727 -25.06 -26.43 -2.49
CA ASN A 727 -24.35 -27.43 -3.29
C ASN A 727 -24.28 -28.81 -2.62
N ALA A 728 -24.80 -28.99 -1.39
CA ALA A 728 -24.88 -30.29 -0.73
C ALA A 728 -26.18 -31.06 -1.06
N GLU A 729 -27.14 -30.43 -1.75
CA GLU A 729 -28.40 -31.04 -2.21
C GLU A 729 -28.39 -31.44 -3.70
N ASN A 730 -27.27 -31.25 -4.40
CA ASN A 730 -27.01 -31.79 -5.75
C ASN A 730 -25.84 -32.78 -5.68
#